data_AF-A0A964L224-F1
#
_entry.id   AF-A0A964L224-F1
#
_cell.length_a   1.000
_cell.length_b   1.000
_cell.length_c   1.000
_cell.angle_alpha   90.00
_cell.angle_beta   90.00
_cell.angle_gamma   90.00
#
_symmetry.space_group_name_H-M   'P 1'
#
loop_
_entity.id
_entity.type
_entity.pdbx_description
1 polymer ?
#
loop_
_entity_poly.entity_id
_entity_poly.type
_entity_poly.pdbx_seq_one_letter_code
_entity_poly.pdbx_strand_id
1 'polypeptide(L)'
;MLYPQHFDVIVVGGGHAGTEAALAAARMGCKTLLLTHNLETLGQMSCNPSIGGIGKGHLVREVDALGGAMAAATDEAGIQFRILNSSKGPAVRATRAQADRVLYRAAVRQRLENQANLWLFQQAVDDLLLEGDRVVGALTQLGIRFMASTVVLTAGTFLDGKIHVGLNNYSAGRAGDPPALKLSARLKELKLAQGRLKTGTPPRLDGRSIDFSRCQEQAGDGMPGGMNQKMPVFSFLGRAEQHPAQVSCWMTHTNARTHEIIRSGFARSPMFTGKIEGVGPRYCPSVEDKINRFADKESHQIFLEPEGLSTHEYYPNGISTSLPFDIQHQLVRSMAGLENAHILRPGYAIEYDYFDPQQLKSTFETRALGGLFFAGQINGTTGYEEAAAQGLFAGVNAALQAGARTAWAGDSWLPGRDQAYLGVLVDDLITKGVSEPYRMFTSRAEYRLQLREDNADSRLTETGRQLGLVDDLRWDAFCRKRDAVSRETERLSGLWVSPKNLSAGEAQRVLGKAIEHEYSLADLLRRPGISHADLMSLEGGRYVEMALAPTVPRETSLQDEALLGATVIEQVEIAAKYSGYIDRQKDEVNRAAHFEHLCLPASLDYLQVAALSYEVRQQLTRHRPQTLGQASRMSGVTPAAISLLLIHLKKNNFKGFATTGNSAGLTPDSTLAA
;
A
#
# COMPACT_ATOMS: atom_id res chain seq x y z
N MET A 1 3.28 10.32 37.27
CA MET A 1 2.69 11.67 37.12
C MET A 1 1.60 11.62 36.07
N LEU A 2 0.47 12.32 36.26
CA LEU A 2 -0.54 12.52 35.20
C LEU A 2 -0.16 13.75 34.38
N TYR A 3 -0.09 13.62 33.04
CA TYR A 3 0.15 14.75 32.17
C TYR A 3 -1.11 15.65 32.13
N PRO A 4 -0.99 16.99 32.23
CA PRO A 4 -2.14 17.87 32.44
C PRO A 4 -3.09 17.96 31.25
N GLN A 5 -2.60 17.75 30.03
CA GLN A 5 -3.43 17.77 28.83
C GLN A 5 -4.01 16.38 28.55
N HIS A 6 -5.33 16.35 28.32
CA HIS A 6 -5.98 15.19 27.73
C HIS A 6 -5.94 15.29 26.21
N PHE A 7 -5.67 14.17 25.56
CA PHE A 7 -5.65 14.03 24.11
C PHE A 7 -6.90 13.29 23.64
N ASP A 8 -7.26 13.48 22.38
CA ASP A 8 -8.34 12.71 21.78
C ASP A 8 -7.81 11.37 21.28
N VAL A 9 -6.62 11.40 20.64
CA VAL A 9 -5.94 10.23 20.07
C VAL A 9 -4.49 10.19 20.55
N ILE A 10 -4.03 9.05 21.05
CA ILE A 10 -2.59 8.77 21.24
C ILE A 10 -2.13 7.79 20.16
N VAL A 11 -1.03 8.09 19.49
CA VAL A 11 -0.36 7.18 18.56
C VAL A 11 0.96 6.73 19.19
N VAL A 12 1.18 5.41 19.25
CA VAL A 12 2.37 4.81 19.83
C VAL A 12 3.25 4.21 18.73
N GLY A 13 4.42 4.80 18.54
CA GLY A 13 5.41 4.44 17.52
C GLY A 13 5.46 5.45 16.37
N GLY A 14 6.63 6.00 16.08
CA GLY A 14 6.84 6.99 15.01
C GLY A 14 7.23 6.42 13.65
N GLY A 15 6.82 5.18 13.36
CA GLY A 15 7.10 4.52 12.07
C GLY A 15 6.18 5.01 10.94
N HIS A 16 6.18 4.32 9.81
CA HIS A 16 5.34 4.65 8.65
C HIS A 16 3.83 4.64 8.97
N ALA A 17 3.36 3.63 9.71
CA ALA A 17 1.97 3.56 10.17
C ALA A 17 1.66 4.69 11.16
N GLY A 18 2.50 4.90 12.17
CA GLY A 18 2.26 5.92 13.19
C GLY A 18 2.32 7.35 12.64
N THR A 19 3.17 7.59 11.64
CA THR A 19 3.24 8.87 10.93
C THR A 19 1.89 9.20 10.30
N GLU A 20 1.35 8.31 9.46
CA GLU A 20 0.08 8.56 8.78
C GLU A 20 -1.10 8.56 9.76
N ALA A 21 -1.08 7.73 10.81
CA ALA A 21 -2.12 7.72 11.83
C ALA A 21 -2.18 9.05 12.60
N ALA A 22 -1.02 9.57 13.00
CA ALA A 22 -0.92 10.81 13.75
C ALA A 22 -1.32 12.02 12.89
N LEU A 23 -0.85 12.08 11.64
CA LEU A 23 -1.22 13.13 10.70
C LEU A 23 -2.71 13.10 10.37
N ALA A 24 -3.28 11.93 10.12
CA ALA A 24 -4.70 11.78 9.82
C ALA A 24 -5.57 12.29 10.98
N ALA A 25 -5.35 11.79 12.20
CA ALA A 25 -6.12 12.22 13.36
C ALA A 25 -6.00 13.72 13.64
N ALA A 26 -4.78 14.27 13.56
CA ALA A 26 -4.54 15.69 13.80
C ALA A 26 -5.24 16.61 12.77
N ARG A 27 -5.24 16.22 11.48
CA ARG A 27 -5.90 16.96 10.40
C ARG A 27 -7.42 16.93 10.51
N MET A 28 -7.97 15.85 11.04
CA MET A 28 -9.39 15.73 11.37
C MET A 28 -9.81 16.55 12.61
N GLY A 29 -8.88 17.33 13.18
CA GLY A 29 -9.12 18.25 14.28
C GLY A 29 -8.96 17.65 15.67
N CYS A 30 -8.53 16.39 15.79
CA CYS A 30 -8.28 15.76 17.08
C CYS A 30 -6.95 16.21 17.69
N LYS A 31 -6.96 16.49 18.99
CA LYS A 31 -5.72 16.70 19.75
C LYS A 31 -4.96 15.37 19.82
N THR A 32 -3.86 15.28 19.09
CA THR A 32 -3.17 14.01 18.86
C THR A 32 -1.77 14.02 19.49
N LEU A 33 -1.42 12.99 20.25
CA LEU A 33 -0.08 12.81 20.81
C LEU A 33 0.63 11.64 20.12
N LEU A 34 1.79 11.90 19.52
CA LEU A 34 2.68 10.86 19.01
C LEU A 34 3.78 10.55 20.02
N LEU A 35 3.72 9.36 20.60
CA LEU A 35 4.74 8.80 21.48
C LEU A 35 5.73 7.95 20.67
N THR A 36 7.02 8.25 20.78
CA THR A 36 8.07 7.48 20.11
C THR A 36 9.32 7.36 20.98
N HIS A 37 10.10 6.29 20.82
CA HIS A 37 11.35 6.10 21.54
C HIS A 37 12.38 7.18 21.19
N ASN A 38 12.38 7.62 19.93
CA ASN A 38 13.41 8.50 19.38
C ASN A 38 12.82 9.35 18.23
N LEU A 39 12.87 10.68 18.36
CA LEU A 39 12.34 11.64 17.38
C LEU A 39 13.21 11.72 16.12
N GLU A 40 14.50 11.42 16.23
CA GLU A 40 15.45 11.37 15.11
C GLU A 40 15.18 10.20 14.17
N THR A 41 14.34 9.24 14.58
CA THR A 41 13.98 8.05 13.79
C THR A 41 12.60 8.11 13.14
N LEU A 42 11.89 9.23 13.27
CA LEU A 42 10.58 9.46 12.64
C LEU A 42 10.68 9.28 11.12
N GLY A 43 9.87 8.38 10.54
CA GLY A 43 9.91 8.09 9.11
C GLY A 43 11.10 7.26 8.65
N GLN A 44 11.83 6.58 9.55
CA GLN A 44 13.00 5.84 9.10
C GLN A 44 12.69 4.56 8.29
N MET A 45 13.35 4.45 7.14
CA MET A 45 13.39 3.26 6.28
C MET A 45 14.43 2.24 6.80
N SER A 46 13.96 1.17 7.44
CA SER A 46 14.82 0.17 8.10
C SER A 46 15.32 -0.97 7.19
N CYS A 47 14.86 -1.04 5.94
CA CYS A 47 15.03 -2.17 5.02
C CYS A 47 15.34 -1.65 3.60
N ASN A 48 14.51 -1.81 2.58
CA ASN A 48 14.87 -1.31 1.24
C ASN A 48 14.87 0.24 1.19
N PRO A 49 15.82 0.93 0.55
CA PRO A 49 15.78 2.39 0.38
C PRO A 49 14.82 2.80 -0.76
N SER A 50 13.64 2.18 -0.87
CA SER A 50 12.69 2.48 -1.94
C SER A 50 11.24 2.57 -1.45
N ILE A 51 10.42 3.36 -2.15
CA ILE A 51 8.97 3.44 -2.00
C ILE A 51 8.29 3.01 -3.31
N GLY A 52 7.21 2.24 -3.19
CA GLY A 52 6.35 1.83 -4.28
C GLY A 52 6.76 0.52 -4.96
N GLY A 53 6.42 0.40 -6.24
CA GLY A 53 6.42 -0.85 -7.00
C GLY A 53 5.04 -1.52 -7.06
N ILE A 54 4.96 -2.73 -7.61
CA ILE A 54 3.67 -3.39 -7.89
C ILE A 54 2.83 -3.55 -6.62
N GLY A 55 1.58 -3.06 -6.66
CA GLY A 55 0.65 -3.01 -5.52
C GLY A 55 1.01 -1.97 -4.45
N LYS A 56 2.30 -1.72 -4.24
CA LYS A 56 2.82 -0.74 -3.28
C LYS A 56 2.63 0.71 -3.75
N GLY A 57 2.98 1.01 -5.00
CA GLY A 57 2.79 2.34 -5.59
C GLY A 57 1.31 2.73 -5.66
N HIS A 58 0.42 1.74 -5.80
CA HIS A 58 -1.03 1.93 -5.73
C HIS A 58 -1.44 2.41 -4.35
N LEU A 59 -0.97 1.74 -3.29
CA LEU A 59 -1.21 2.20 -1.92
C LEU A 59 -0.64 3.59 -1.66
N VAL A 60 0.56 3.90 -2.18
CA VAL A 60 1.18 5.24 -2.01
C VAL A 60 0.30 6.33 -2.64
N ARG A 61 -0.21 6.10 -3.87
CA ARG A 61 -1.13 7.01 -4.56
C ARG A 61 -2.47 7.14 -3.84
N GLU A 62 -3.00 6.07 -3.27
CA GLU A 62 -4.23 6.10 -2.48
C GLU A 62 -4.06 6.86 -1.16
N VAL A 63 -2.93 6.65 -0.47
CA VAL A 63 -2.56 7.43 0.71
C VAL A 63 -2.46 8.91 0.34
N ASP A 64 -1.85 9.25 -0.79
CA ASP A 64 -1.77 10.63 -1.28
C ASP A 64 -3.14 11.25 -1.61
N ALA A 65 -4.00 10.51 -2.30
CA ALA A 65 -5.36 10.95 -2.62
C ALA A 65 -6.19 11.26 -1.36
N LEU A 66 -5.93 10.54 -0.27
CA LEU A 66 -6.52 10.77 1.05
C LEU A 66 -5.78 11.83 1.86
N GLY A 67 -4.78 12.51 1.29
CA GLY A 67 -4.03 13.59 1.93
C GLY A 67 -2.82 13.16 2.76
N GLY A 68 -2.43 11.88 2.76
CA GLY A 68 -1.28 11.37 3.52
C GLY A 68 0.08 11.96 3.09
N ALA A 69 1.13 11.65 3.85
CA ALA A 69 2.45 12.25 3.69
C ALA A 69 3.41 11.46 2.80
N MET A 70 3.27 10.13 2.71
CA MET A 70 4.24 9.24 2.09
C MET A 70 4.63 9.62 0.65
N ALA A 71 3.66 9.99 -0.19
CA ALA A 71 3.93 10.33 -1.58
C ALA A 71 4.76 11.61 -1.71
N ALA A 72 4.34 12.70 -1.05
CA ALA A 72 5.06 13.97 -1.06
C ALA A 72 6.46 13.85 -0.43
N ALA A 73 6.59 13.08 0.67
CA ALA A 73 7.90 12.81 1.27
C ALA A 73 8.81 11.99 0.33
N THR A 74 8.23 11.11 -0.50
CA THR A 74 8.98 10.38 -1.53
C THR A 74 9.40 11.31 -2.66
N ASP A 75 8.55 12.25 -3.08
CA ASP A 75 8.90 13.23 -4.12
C ASP A 75 10.05 14.15 -3.69
N GLU A 76 10.10 14.57 -2.43
CA GLU A 76 11.18 15.41 -1.88
C GLU A 76 12.50 14.66 -1.61
N ALA A 77 12.45 13.32 -1.55
CA ALA A 77 13.60 12.49 -1.19
C ALA A 77 14.01 11.51 -2.29
N GLY A 78 13.28 11.46 -3.39
CA GLY A 78 13.43 10.44 -4.42
C GLY A 78 14.66 10.69 -5.29
N ILE A 79 15.60 9.75 -5.28
CA ILE A 79 16.87 9.83 -6.02
C ILE A 79 16.87 8.96 -7.28
N GLN A 80 15.79 8.22 -7.54
CA GLN A 80 15.57 7.55 -8.81
C GLN A 80 14.10 7.23 -8.95
N PHE A 81 13.44 7.63 -10.03
CA PHE A 81 12.03 7.30 -10.30
C PHE A 81 11.88 6.40 -11.53
N ARG A 82 10.99 5.41 -11.47
CA ARG A 82 10.70 4.50 -12.59
C ARG A 82 9.24 4.07 -12.62
N ILE A 83 8.68 3.92 -13.83
CA ILE A 83 7.42 3.21 -14.08
C ILE A 83 7.72 1.75 -14.41
N LEU A 84 7.37 0.86 -13.48
CA LEU A 84 7.39 -0.59 -13.70
C LEU A 84 6.26 -0.99 -14.64
N ASN A 85 6.49 -2.02 -15.46
CA ASN A 85 5.55 -2.50 -16.47
C ASN A 85 5.09 -1.40 -17.46
N SER A 86 5.94 -0.42 -17.78
CA SER A 86 5.62 0.69 -18.69
C SER A 86 5.10 0.23 -20.05
N SER A 87 5.65 -0.85 -20.59
CA SER A 87 5.22 -1.48 -21.86
C SER A 87 3.88 -2.21 -21.79
N LYS A 88 3.32 -2.39 -20.59
CA LYS A 88 2.00 -3.00 -20.39
C LYS A 88 0.93 -1.93 -20.18
N GLY A 89 -0.33 -2.35 -20.18
CA GLY A 89 -1.47 -1.46 -19.98
C GLY A 89 -1.46 -0.74 -18.62
N PRO A 90 -2.10 0.43 -18.50
CA PRO A 90 -2.15 1.27 -17.30
C PRO A 90 -2.53 0.51 -16.02
N ALA A 91 -3.43 -0.47 -16.12
CA ALA A 91 -3.90 -1.27 -15.00
C ALA A 91 -2.84 -2.14 -14.30
N VAL A 92 -1.64 -2.28 -14.87
CA VAL A 92 -0.54 -3.04 -14.24
C VAL A 92 0.76 -2.23 -14.14
N ARG A 93 0.72 -0.95 -14.51
CA ARG A 93 1.84 -0.03 -14.33
C ARG A 93 1.96 0.32 -12.85
N ALA A 94 3.18 0.47 -12.36
CA ALA A 94 3.39 0.94 -11.00
C ALA A 94 4.62 1.83 -10.87
N THR A 95 4.48 2.91 -10.14
CA THR A 95 5.55 3.85 -9.83
C THR A 95 6.40 3.27 -8.72
N ARG A 96 7.72 3.35 -8.88
CA ARG A 96 8.71 3.02 -7.84
C ARG A 96 9.77 4.10 -7.80
N ALA A 97 10.13 4.54 -6.59
CA ALA A 97 11.26 5.42 -6.38
C ALA A 97 12.30 4.83 -5.43
N GLN A 98 13.57 5.02 -5.73
CA GLN A 98 14.62 5.00 -4.71
C GLN A 98 14.58 6.29 -3.93
N ALA A 99 14.77 6.23 -2.62
CA ALA A 99 14.74 7.37 -1.73
C ALA A 99 16.09 7.51 -1.02
N ASP A 100 16.59 8.74 -0.95
CA ASP A 100 17.61 9.09 0.03
C ASP A 100 16.97 8.97 1.43
N ARG A 101 17.50 8.05 2.24
CA ARG A 101 16.93 7.75 3.56
C ARG A 101 16.98 8.94 4.51
N VAL A 102 18.00 9.80 4.39
CA VAL A 102 18.15 10.98 5.24
C VAL A 102 17.13 12.03 4.85
N LEU A 103 16.99 12.30 3.54
CA LEU A 103 16.01 13.25 3.03
C LEU A 103 14.57 12.79 3.32
N TYR A 104 14.26 11.52 3.12
CA TYR A 104 12.91 10.99 3.38
C TYR A 104 12.53 11.14 4.85
N ARG A 105 13.47 10.80 5.75
CA ARG A 105 13.30 10.94 7.20
C ARG A 105 13.10 12.41 7.58
N ALA A 106 13.86 13.32 6.98
CA ALA A 106 13.72 14.76 7.21
C ALA A 106 12.36 15.28 6.74
N ALA A 107 11.92 14.90 5.53
CA ALA A 107 10.64 15.29 4.94
C ALA A 107 9.44 14.83 5.79
N VAL A 108 9.51 13.61 6.33
CA VAL A 108 8.49 13.08 7.26
C VAL A 108 8.51 13.82 8.59
N ARG A 109 9.69 13.99 9.19
CA ARG A 109 9.84 14.69 10.48
C ARG A 109 9.32 16.12 10.40
N GLN A 110 9.68 16.87 9.35
CA GLN A 110 9.21 18.23 9.13
C GLN A 110 7.68 18.30 9.09
N ARG A 111 7.02 17.35 8.44
CA ARG A 111 5.55 17.31 8.39
C ARG A 111 4.92 17.07 9.75
N LEU A 112 5.47 16.12 10.51
CA LEU A 112 4.98 15.82 11.86
C LEU A 112 5.16 17.00 12.82
N GLU A 113 6.32 17.66 12.78
CA GLU A 113 6.63 18.79 13.66
C GLU A 113 5.80 20.05 13.34
N ASN A 114 5.37 20.23 12.10
CA ASN A 114 4.61 21.40 11.65
C ASN A 114 3.09 21.14 11.50
N GLN A 115 2.61 19.96 11.89
CA GLN A 115 1.18 19.65 11.82
C GLN A 115 0.42 20.24 13.02
N ALA A 116 -0.57 21.09 12.74
CA ALA A 116 -1.49 21.58 13.76
C ALA A 116 -2.22 20.43 14.47
N ASN A 117 -2.48 20.58 15.76
CA ASN A 117 -3.09 19.57 16.65
C ASN A 117 -2.26 18.29 16.87
N LEU A 118 -0.97 18.29 16.51
CA LEU A 118 -0.07 17.18 16.77
C LEU A 118 1.02 17.58 17.77
N TRP A 119 1.16 16.80 18.84
CA TRP A 119 2.23 16.92 19.82
C TRP A 119 3.15 15.70 19.71
N LEU A 120 4.46 15.95 19.72
CA LEU A 120 5.46 14.90 19.72
C LEU A 120 6.05 14.75 21.11
N PHE A 121 6.21 13.52 21.59
CA PHE A 121 6.83 13.27 22.88
C PHE A 121 7.73 12.03 22.84
N GLN A 122 9.00 12.23 23.18
CA GLN A 122 10.01 11.18 23.13
C GLN A 122 10.02 10.34 24.40
N GLN A 123 9.24 9.26 24.41
CA GLN A 123 9.32 8.22 25.41
C GLN A 123 8.84 6.87 24.88
N ALA A 124 9.44 5.80 25.39
CA ALA A 124 8.91 4.45 25.27
C ALA A 124 7.58 4.33 26.03
N VAL A 125 6.65 3.54 25.49
CA VAL A 125 5.41 3.16 26.16
C VAL A 125 5.61 1.79 26.80
N ASP A 126 5.39 1.71 28.12
CA ASP A 126 5.54 0.49 28.89
C ASP A 126 4.19 -0.23 29.10
N ASP A 127 3.07 0.51 29.14
CA ASP A 127 1.73 -0.05 29.37
C ASP A 127 0.61 0.79 28.76
N LEU A 128 -0.57 0.18 28.61
CA LEU A 128 -1.82 0.84 28.26
C LEU A 128 -2.66 1.06 29.53
N LEU A 129 -3.31 2.22 29.63
CA LEU A 129 -4.22 2.50 30.74
C LEU A 129 -5.62 2.00 30.35
N LEU A 130 -6.24 1.18 31.19
CA LEU A 130 -7.53 0.54 30.92
C LEU A 130 -8.57 0.89 31.98
N GLU A 131 -9.81 1.11 31.55
CA GLU A 131 -11.00 1.18 32.40
C GLU A 131 -12.02 0.14 31.90
N GLY A 132 -12.13 -0.98 32.63
CA GLY A 132 -12.86 -2.15 32.13
C GLY A 132 -12.25 -2.66 30.83
N ASP A 133 -13.08 -2.85 29.81
CA ASP A 133 -12.66 -3.33 28.48
C ASP A 133 -12.36 -2.20 27.49
N ARG A 134 -11.98 -1.01 27.98
CA ARG A 134 -11.66 0.16 27.13
C ARG A 134 -10.29 0.74 27.46
N VAL A 135 -9.54 1.12 26.45
CA VAL A 135 -8.32 1.92 26.62
C VAL A 135 -8.67 3.38 26.92
N VAL A 136 -7.97 3.96 27.89
CA VAL A 136 -8.14 5.36 28.31
C VAL A 136 -6.83 6.15 28.29
N GLY A 137 -5.73 5.56 27.83
CA GLY A 137 -4.44 6.23 27.75
C GLY A 137 -3.24 5.30 27.65
N ALA A 138 -2.06 5.88 27.85
CA ALA A 138 -0.77 5.18 27.83
C ALA A 138 0.12 5.58 29.00
N LEU A 139 0.94 4.63 29.48
CA LEU A 139 1.95 4.83 30.51
C LEU A 139 3.34 4.73 29.87
N THR A 140 4.14 5.79 30.01
CA THR A 140 5.51 5.79 29.53
C THR A 140 6.46 5.07 30.48
N GLN A 141 7.65 4.73 29.99
CA GLN A 141 8.73 4.16 30.79
C GLN A 141 9.14 5.02 31.99
N LEU A 142 9.02 6.35 31.88
CA LEU A 142 9.26 7.29 32.99
C LEU A 142 8.11 7.36 34.01
N GLY A 143 7.03 6.59 33.83
CA GLY A 143 5.86 6.62 34.71
C GLY A 143 4.94 7.82 34.49
N ILE A 144 5.00 8.45 33.31
CA ILE A 144 4.09 9.54 32.92
C ILE A 144 2.85 8.91 32.29
N ARG A 145 1.68 9.31 32.78
CA ARG A 145 0.37 8.85 32.30
C ARG A 145 -0.20 9.92 31.37
N PHE A 146 -0.53 9.53 30.15
CA PHE A 146 -1.24 10.34 29.18
C PHE A 146 -2.63 9.77 28.98
N MET A 147 -3.67 10.59 29.11
CA MET A 147 -5.06 10.17 28.92
C MET A 147 -5.51 10.46 27.49
N ALA A 148 -6.25 9.52 26.90
CA ALA A 148 -6.91 9.72 25.61
C ALA A 148 -8.15 8.86 25.41
N SER A 149 -9.02 9.30 24.49
CA SER A 149 -10.25 8.57 24.12
C SER A 149 -9.98 7.31 23.30
N THR A 150 -8.92 7.34 22.47
CA THR A 150 -8.45 6.22 21.64
C THR A 150 -6.93 6.15 21.58
N VAL A 151 -6.40 4.95 21.32
CA VAL A 151 -4.96 4.68 21.16
C VAL A 151 -4.71 3.87 19.89
N VAL A 152 -3.80 4.33 19.03
CA VAL A 152 -3.31 3.60 17.85
C VAL A 152 -1.92 3.07 18.12
N LEU A 153 -1.76 1.74 18.17
CA LEU A 153 -0.49 1.07 18.40
C LEU A 153 0.16 0.67 17.08
N THR A 154 1.37 1.18 16.84
CA THR A 154 2.13 1.01 15.59
C THR A 154 3.57 0.55 15.86
N ALA A 155 3.72 -0.43 16.75
CA ALA A 155 4.99 -0.83 17.34
C ALA A 155 6.03 -1.44 16.36
N GLY A 156 5.70 -1.61 15.08
CA GLY A 156 6.64 -2.09 14.07
C GLY A 156 7.20 -3.48 14.42
N THR A 157 8.53 -3.58 14.49
CA THR A 157 9.28 -4.79 14.85
C THR A 157 9.81 -4.77 16.30
N PHE A 158 9.35 -3.81 17.12
CA PHE A 158 9.92 -3.57 18.44
C PHE A 158 9.38 -4.50 19.54
N LEU A 159 8.15 -5.01 19.41
CA LEU A 159 7.55 -5.90 20.41
C LEU A 159 8.29 -7.23 20.44
N ASP A 160 8.96 -7.50 21.57
CA ASP A 160 9.78 -8.68 21.80
C ASP A 160 10.75 -8.97 20.63
N GLY A 161 11.34 -7.90 20.09
CA GLY A 161 12.21 -7.94 18.92
C GLY A 161 13.52 -8.67 19.21
N LYS A 162 13.92 -9.57 18.31
CA LYS A 162 15.15 -10.36 18.41
C LYS A 162 15.88 -10.45 17.08
N ILE A 163 17.14 -9.99 17.06
CA ILE A 163 18.00 -10.06 15.87
C ILE A 163 18.77 -11.37 15.86
N HIS A 164 18.87 -11.98 14.68
CA HIS A 164 19.59 -13.22 14.42
C HIS A 164 20.64 -13.04 13.31
N VAL A 165 21.89 -13.39 13.62
CA VAL A 165 23.02 -13.46 12.68
C VAL A 165 23.74 -14.78 12.91
N GLY A 166 23.50 -15.74 12.02
CA GLY A 166 23.93 -17.12 12.23
C GLY A 166 23.33 -17.70 13.51
N LEU A 167 24.18 -18.29 14.36
CA LEU A 167 23.75 -18.86 15.63
C LEU A 167 23.64 -17.84 16.77
N ASN A 168 24.14 -16.63 16.56
CA ASN A 168 24.10 -15.54 17.53
C ASN A 168 22.77 -14.79 17.44
N ASN A 169 22.25 -14.38 18.58
CA ASN A 169 21.05 -13.56 18.67
C ASN A 169 21.12 -12.59 19.85
N TYR A 170 20.40 -11.47 19.74
CA TYR A 170 20.29 -10.46 20.79
C TYR A 170 18.96 -9.70 20.66
N SER A 171 18.45 -9.18 21.78
CA SER A 171 17.17 -8.45 21.80
C SER A 171 17.34 -7.03 21.26
N ALA A 172 16.51 -6.66 20.29
CA ALA A 172 16.53 -5.36 19.61
C ALA A 172 15.26 -5.21 18.77
N GLY A 173 14.68 -4.01 18.71
CA GLY A 173 13.59 -3.73 17.76
C GLY A 173 14.11 -3.52 16.33
N ARG A 174 15.29 -2.92 16.23
CA ARG A 174 16.09 -2.77 15.01
C ARG A 174 17.56 -2.75 15.40
N ALA A 175 18.47 -3.02 14.47
CA ALA A 175 19.89 -2.87 14.75
C ALA A 175 20.20 -1.45 15.25
N GLY A 176 20.68 -1.35 16.50
CA GLY A 176 20.97 -0.10 17.20
C GLY A 176 19.86 0.42 18.12
N ASP A 177 18.64 -0.12 18.05
CA ASP A 177 17.49 0.36 18.83
C ASP A 177 16.98 -0.72 19.82
N PRO A 178 16.64 -0.34 21.07
CA PRO A 178 16.17 -1.27 22.07
C PRO A 178 14.78 -1.85 21.73
N PRO A 179 14.46 -3.06 22.20
CA PRO A 179 13.13 -3.66 22.03
C PRO A 179 12.12 -3.11 23.07
N ALA A 180 10.83 -3.23 22.77
CA ALA A 180 9.72 -2.92 23.67
C ALA A 180 9.24 -4.18 24.42
N LEU A 181 9.92 -4.53 25.50
CA LEU A 181 9.67 -5.78 26.24
C LEU A 181 8.45 -5.71 27.16
N LYS A 182 8.34 -4.66 27.98
CA LYS A 182 7.26 -4.53 28.96
C LYS A 182 5.90 -4.43 28.28
N LEU A 183 5.79 -3.61 27.23
CA LEU A 183 4.56 -3.49 26.47
C LEU A 183 4.14 -4.83 25.82
N SER A 184 5.10 -5.60 25.27
CA SER A 184 4.78 -6.94 24.75
C SER A 184 4.23 -7.85 25.86
N ALA A 185 4.87 -7.86 27.04
CA ALA A 185 4.38 -8.65 28.18
C ALA A 185 2.97 -8.26 28.61
N ARG A 186 2.66 -6.95 28.65
CA ARG A 186 1.31 -6.45 28.97
C ARG A 186 0.28 -6.88 27.93
N LEU A 187 0.60 -6.76 26.64
CA LEU A 187 -0.31 -7.18 25.56
C LEU A 187 -0.57 -8.69 25.58
N LYS A 188 0.42 -9.51 26.00
CA LYS A 188 0.26 -10.96 26.20
C LYS A 188 -0.79 -11.28 27.29
N GLU A 189 -0.87 -10.47 28.33
CA GLU A 189 -1.89 -10.64 29.39
C GLU A 189 -3.32 -10.35 28.91
N LEU A 190 -3.47 -9.54 27.85
CA LEU A 190 -4.78 -9.19 27.27
C LEU A 190 -5.41 -10.32 26.45
N LYS A 191 -4.76 -11.49 26.38
CA LYS A 191 -5.23 -12.70 25.66
C LYS A 191 -5.57 -12.44 24.19
N LEU A 192 -4.90 -11.48 23.56
CA LEU A 192 -4.95 -11.30 22.12
C LEU A 192 -4.24 -12.47 21.43
N ALA A 193 -4.81 -12.97 20.33
CA ALA A 193 -4.19 -14.03 19.55
C ALA A 193 -2.87 -13.52 18.94
N GLN A 194 -1.75 -14.04 19.44
CA GLN A 194 -0.41 -13.60 19.11
C GLN A 194 0.36 -14.68 18.35
N GLY A 195 1.21 -14.27 17.42
CA GLY A 195 2.24 -15.11 16.82
C GLY A 195 3.56 -14.36 16.67
N ARG A 196 4.54 -15.03 16.08
CA ARG A 196 5.83 -14.41 15.73
C ARG A 196 6.08 -14.50 14.23
N LEU A 197 6.66 -13.43 13.69
CA LEU A 197 7.06 -13.36 12.28
C LEU A 197 8.54 -13.01 12.18
N LYS A 198 9.12 -13.37 11.04
CA LYS A 198 10.52 -13.08 10.72
C LYS A 198 10.61 -12.26 9.44
N THR A 199 11.43 -11.22 9.47
CA THR A 199 11.86 -10.53 8.24
C THR A 199 13.38 -10.38 8.19
N GLY A 200 13.97 -10.46 7.00
CA GLY A 200 15.42 -10.35 6.78
C GLY A 200 15.80 -9.08 6.04
N THR A 201 16.99 -8.57 6.34
CA THR A 201 17.63 -7.46 5.62
C THR A 201 19.03 -7.88 5.16
N PRO A 202 19.51 -7.41 3.99
CA PRO A 202 20.83 -7.78 3.48
C PRO A 202 21.95 -7.06 4.25
N PRO A 203 23.22 -7.45 4.06
CA PRO A 203 24.34 -6.62 4.48
C PRO A 203 24.31 -5.25 3.78
N ARG A 204 24.92 -4.23 4.39
CA ARG A 204 25.17 -2.93 3.76
C ARG A 204 26.59 -2.87 3.24
N LEU A 205 26.76 -2.46 1.99
CA LEU A 205 28.05 -2.47 1.30
C LEU A 205 28.60 -1.06 1.15
N ASP A 206 29.92 -0.89 1.19
CA ASP A 206 30.58 0.37 0.83
C ASP A 206 30.74 0.47 -0.69
N GLY A 207 30.03 1.40 -1.31
CA GLY A 207 30.03 1.65 -2.76
C GLY A 207 31.41 1.93 -3.34
N ARG A 208 32.36 2.45 -2.55
CA ARG A 208 33.75 2.70 -3.02
C ARG A 208 34.54 1.42 -3.26
N SER A 209 34.06 0.30 -2.71
CA SER A 209 34.66 -1.03 -2.86
C SER A 209 33.97 -1.89 -3.93
N ILE A 210 33.00 -1.32 -4.65
CA ILE A 210 32.26 -1.97 -5.73
C ILE A 210 32.86 -1.55 -7.07
N ASP A 211 33.17 -2.52 -7.92
CA ASP A 211 33.55 -2.28 -9.31
C ASP A 211 32.30 -2.22 -10.20
N PHE A 212 31.71 -1.03 -10.30
CA PHE A 212 30.51 -0.80 -11.11
C PHE A 212 30.71 -1.02 -12.61
N SER A 213 31.96 -1.02 -13.13
CA SER A 213 32.23 -1.28 -14.54
C SER A 213 31.85 -2.72 -14.96
N ARG A 214 31.74 -3.62 -13.97
CA ARG A 214 31.32 -5.01 -14.15
C ARG A 214 29.85 -5.25 -13.82
N CYS A 215 29.13 -4.20 -13.44
CA CYS A 215 27.69 -4.24 -13.19
C CYS A 215 26.93 -3.62 -14.38
N GLN A 216 25.68 -4.04 -14.56
CA GLN A 216 24.80 -3.41 -15.54
C GLN A 216 24.11 -2.20 -14.92
N GLU A 217 24.30 -1.02 -15.49
CA GLU A 217 23.61 0.19 -15.05
C GLU A 217 22.09 0.10 -15.30
N GLN A 218 21.32 0.64 -14.38
CA GLN A 218 19.89 0.88 -14.52
C GLN A 218 19.55 2.31 -14.12
N ALA A 219 19.45 3.17 -15.13
CA ALA A 219 18.99 4.54 -14.99
C ALA A 219 17.48 4.62 -14.64
N GLY A 220 17.11 5.72 -13.99
CA GLY A 220 15.71 6.11 -13.80
C GLY A 220 15.06 6.62 -15.08
N ASP A 221 13.74 6.78 -15.05
CA ASP A 221 13.01 7.49 -16.09
C ASP A 221 13.33 9.00 -16.03
N GLY A 222 13.41 9.66 -17.18
CA GLY A 222 13.87 11.05 -17.30
C GLY A 222 15.39 11.24 -17.27
N MET A 223 16.15 10.17 -17.01
CA MET A 223 17.62 10.19 -17.05
C MET A 223 18.16 9.71 -18.41
N PRO A 224 19.41 10.08 -18.79
CA PRO A 224 20.10 9.42 -19.88
C PRO A 224 20.13 7.89 -19.67
N GLY A 225 19.71 7.12 -20.68
CA GLY A 225 19.59 5.66 -20.58
C GLY A 225 18.31 5.15 -19.89
N GLY A 226 17.44 6.05 -19.42
CA GLY A 226 16.11 5.73 -18.90
C GLY A 226 15.16 5.21 -19.98
N MET A 227 14.15 4.42 -19.59
CA MET A 227 13.17 3.88 -20.54
C MET A 227 12.15 4.93 -20.97
N ASN A 228 11.70 5.77 -20.04
CA ASN A 228 10.76 6.85 -20.35
C ASN A 228 11.48 8.21 -20.32
N GLN A 229 11.06 9.12 -21.20
CA GLN A 229 11.63 10.47 -21.28
C GLN A 229 11.18 11.37 -20.12
N LYS A 230 10.00 11.11 -19.55
CA LYS A 230 9.43 11.90 -18.46
C LYS A 230 9.70 11.21 -17.13
N MET A 231 10.18 11.98 -16.16
CA MET A 231 10.32 11.53 -14.78
C MET A 231 8.95 11.50 -14.10
N PRO A 232 8.54 10.37 -13.49
CA PRO A 232 7.27 10.29 -12.80
C PRO A 232 7.38 10.86 -11.38
N VAL A 233 6.27 11.40 -10.88
CA VAL A 233 6.08 11.89 -9.49
C VAL A 233 5.10 10.97 -8.75
N PHE A 234 5.16 10.85 -7.43
CA PHE A 234 4.18 10.08 -6.65
C PHE A 234 2.97 10.89 -6.19
N SER A 235 3.14 12.14 -5.76
CA SER A 235 2.04 12.99 -5.32
C SER A 235 1.25 13.51 -6.52
N PHE A 236 -0.07 13.62 -6.38
CA PHE A 236 -0.92 14.32 -7.35
C PHE A 236 -0.66 15.84 -7.36
N LEU A 237 0.00 16.36 -6.32
CA LEU A 237 0.50 17.74 -6.24
C LEU A 237 2.01 17.84 -6.51
N GLY A 238 2.65 16.70 -6.74
CA GLY A 238 4.10 16.60 -6.89
C GLY A 238 4.57 17.21 -8.21
N ARG A 239 5.81 17.70 -8.20
CA ARG A 239 6.48 18.24 -9.39
C ARG A 239 7.89 17.64 -9.49
N ALA A 240 8.35 17.40 -10.71
CA ALA A 240 9.65 16.76 -10.93
C ALA A 240 10.81 17.60 -10.38
N GLU A 241 10.64 18.93 -10.31
CA GLU A 241 11.63 19.86 -9.76
C GLU A 241 11.82 19.72 -8.24
N GLN A 242 10.88 19.06 -7.54
CA GLN A 242 11.03 18.75 -6.11
C GLN A 242 12.01 17.61 -5.88
N HIS A 243 12.29 16.80 -6.91
CA HIS A 243 13.16 15.65 -6.78
C HIS A 243 14.62 16.09 -6.59
N PRO A 244 15.35 15.48 -5.65
CA PRO A 244 16.79 15.61 -5.58
C PRO A 244 17.52 15.15 -6.83
N ALA A 245 18.86 15.29 -6.81
CA ALA A 245 19.71 14.72 -7.86
C ALA A 245 19.42 13.23 -8.07
N GLN A 246 19.24 12.84 -9.33
CA GLN A 246 18.92 11.47 -9.70
C GLN A 246 20.18 10.63 -9.92
N VAL A 247 20.15 9.37 -9.49
CA VAL A 247 21.25 8.41 -9.60
C VAL A 247 20.77 7.06 -10.15
N SER A 248 21.70 6.31 -10.74
CA SER A 248 21.44 4.97 -11.25
C SER A 248 21.52 3.91 -10.15
N CYS A 249 20.70 2.87 -10.30
CA CYS A 249 20.91 1.59 -9.62
C CYS A 249 21.80 0.72 -10.51
N TRP A 250 22.36 -0.34 -9.93
CA TRP A 250 23.18 -1.28 -10.68
C TRP A 250 22.68 -2.71 -10.49
N MET A 251 22.94 -3.56 -11.47
CA MET A 251 22.53 -4.97 -11.43
C MET A 251 23.76 -5.86 -11.51
N THR A 252 23.79 -6.86 -10.63
CA THR A 252 24.74 -7.98 -10.67
C THR A 252 23.99 -9.28 -10.41
N HIS A 253 24.70 -10.41 -10.40
CA HIS A 253 24.09 -11.73 -10.34
C HIS A 253 24.85 -12.65 -9.39
N THR A 254 24.09 -13.48 -8.66
CA THR A 254 24.65 -14.67 -8.00
C THR A 254 25.06 -15.70 -9.05
N ASN A 255 25.96 -16.61 -8.68
CA ASN A 255 26.42 -17.69 -9.54
C ASN A 255 26.55 -19.01 -8.75
N ALA A 256 26.96 -20.08 -9.43
CA ALA A 256 27.13 -21.40 -8.83
C ALA A 256 28.02 -21.38 -7.56
N ARG A 257 29.14 -20.64 -7.60
CA ARG A 257 30.03 -20.47 -6.44
C ARG A 257 29.32 -19.76 -5.28
N THR A 258 28.53 -18.72 -5.56
CA THR A 258 27.69 -18.06 -4.55
C THR A 258 26.75 -19.06 -3.87
N HIS A 259 26.14 -19.95 -4.64
CA HIS A 259 25.19 -20.93 -4.12
C HIS A 259 25.87 -22.00 -3.27
N GLU A 260 27.04 -22.48 -3.67
CA GLU A 260 27.86 -23.40 -2.88
C GLU A 260 28.24 -22.81 -1.51
N ILE A 261 28.69 -21.55 -1.49
CA ILE A 261 29.01 -20.83 -0.25
C ILE A 261 27.77 -20.75 0.66
N ILE A 262 26.61 -20.40 0.10
CA ILE A 262 25.37 -20.30 0.86
C ILE A 262 24.93 -21.66 1.43
N ARG A 263 25.01 -22.74 0.63
CA ARG A 263 24.72 -24.11 1.07
C ARG A 263 25.62 -24.55 2.22
N SER A 264 26.90 -24.18 2.19
CA SER A 264 27.85 -24.46 3.29
C SER A 264 27.43 -23.83 4.64
N GLY A 265 26.61 -22.77 4.59
CA GLY A 265 26.09 -22.07 5.76
C GLY A 265 24.77 -22.61 6.32
N PHE A 266 24.10 -23.56 5.66
CA PHE A 266 22.75 -24.00 6.03
C PHE A 266 22.66 -24.56 7.46
N ALA A 267 23.64 -25.36 7.88
CA ALA A 267 23.69 -25.91 9.25
C ALA A 267 23.87 -24.85 10.33
N ARG A 268 24.25 -23.61 9.97
CA ARG A 268 24.39 -22.46 10.88
C ARG A 268 23.36 -21.37 10.63
N SER A 269 22.39 -21.62 9.74
CA SER A 269 21.27 -20.72 9.51
C SER A 269 20.24 -20.89 10.63
N PRO A 270 19.86 -19.83 11.35
CA PRO A 270 18.87 -19.92 12.42
C PRO A 270 17.47 -20.31 11.88
N MET A 271 17.24 -20.16 10.57
CA MET A 271 16.02 -20.65 9.91
C MET A 271 15.99 -22.18 9.76
N PHE A 272 17.08 -22.79 9.30
CA PHE A 272 17.15 -24.24 9.08
C PHE A 272 17.44 -25.04 10.37
N THR A 273 17.96 -24.38 11.41
CA THR A 273 18.24 -25.00 12.71
C THR A 273 17.08 -24.90 13.70
N GLY A 274 15.95 -24.30 13.31
CA GLY A 274 14.78 -24.12 14.19
C GLY A 274 14.98 -23.11 15.32
N LYS A 275 16.03 -22.27 15.25
CA LYS A 275 16.30 -21.19 16.24
C LYS A 275 15.40 -19.96 16.07
N ILE A 276 14.69 -19.88 14.96
CA ILE A 276 13.67 -18.86 14.71
C ILE A 276 12.33 -19.58 14.73
N GLU A 277 11.45 -19.12 15.60
CA GLU A 277 10.08 -19.61 15.73
C GLU A 277 9.17 -18.94 14.68
N GLY A 278 9.48 -17.70 14.32
CA GLY A 278 8.69 -16.87 13.43
C GLY A 278 8.74 -17.29 11.96
N VAL A 279 7.57 -17.25 11.32
CA VAL A 279 7.43 -17.58 9.89
C VAL A 279 7.90 -16.41 9.03
N GLY A 280 8.72 -16.71 8.01
CA GLY A 280 9.19 -15.74 7.01
C GLY A 280 8.32 -15.69 5.76
N PRO A 281 8.46 -14.64 4.92
CA PRO A 281 7.65 -14.48 3.70
C PRO A 281 8.07 -15.46 2.58
N ARG A 282 7.11 -16.15 1.98
CA ARG A 282 7.30 -17.11 0.88
C ARG A 282 7.79 -16.46 -0.41
N TYR A 283 7.31 -15.25 -0.72
CA TYR A 283 7.56 -14.59 -1.99
C TYR A 283 8.72 -13.58 -1.97
N CYS A 284 9.24 -13.26 -0.79
CA CYS A 284 10.49 -12.51 -0.63
C CYS A 284 11.38 -13.22 0.40
N PRO A 285 11.73 -14.49 0.14
CA PRO A 285 12.48 -15.32 1.07
C PRO A 285 13.91 -14.78 1.25
N SER A 286 14.57 -15.15 2.34
CA SER A 286 16.01 -14.91 2.47
C SER A 286 16.78 -15.66 1.37
N VAL A 287 18.00 -15.21 1.05
CA VAL A 287 18.81 -15.80 -0.02
C VAL A 287 19.05 -17.29 0.20
N GLU A 288 19.24 -17.71 1.45
CA GLU A 288 19.38 -19.11 1.83
C GLU A 288 18.12 -19.94 1.58
N ASP A 289 16.92 -19.37 1.78
CA ASP A 289 15.64 -20.03 1.49
C ASP A 289 15.33 -20.02 -0.02
N LYS A 290 15.65 -18.91 -0.70
CA LYS A 290 15.50 -18.76 -2.15
C LYS A 290 16.29 -19.83 -2.91
N ILE A 291 17.56 -20.02 -2.55
CA ILE A 291 18.44 -21.01 -3.20
C ILE A 291 18.03 -22.44 -2.86
N ASN A 292 17.48 -22.67 -1.66
CA ASN A 292 16.95 -23.98 -1.30
C ASN A 292 15.67 -24.34 -2.07
N ARG A 293 14.75 -23.40 -2.25
CA ARG A 293 13.47 -23.62 -2.96
C ARG A 293 13.61 -23.67 -4.48
N PHE A 294 14.53 -22.89 -5.04
CA PHE A 294 14.77 -22.76 -6.47
C PHE A 294 16.17 -23.27 -6.82
N ALA A 295 16.48 -24.49 -6.38
CA ALA A 295 17.80 -25.10 -6.52
C ALA A 295 18.21 -25.37 -7.99
N ASP A 296 17.23 -25.38 -8.89
CA ASP A 296 17.37 -25.51 -10.34
C ASP A 296 17.89 -24.24 -11.03
N LYS A 297 17.77 -23.07 -10.38
CA LYS A 297 18.22 -21.80 -10.97
C LYS A 297 19.71 -21.61 -10.74
N GLU A 298 20.47 -21.45 -11.82
CA GLU A 298 21.91 -21.21 -11.77
C GLU A 298 22.29 -19.79 -11.34
N SER A 299 21.34 -18.85 -11.42
CA SER A 299 21.57 -17.45 -11.07
C SER A 299 20.32 -16.74 -10.55
N HIS A 300 20.57 -15.69 -9.78
CA HIS A 300 19.58 -14.75 -9.30
C HIS A 300 20.12 -13.33 -9.43
N GLN A 301 19.31 -12.46 -10.02
CA GLN A 301 19.59 -11.03 -10.16
C GLN A 301 19.52 -10.32 -8.81
N ILE A 302 20.50 -9.44 -8.57
CA ILE A 302 20.66 -8.59 -7.39
C ILE A 302 20.73 -7.13 -7.85
N PHE A 303 19.97 -6.26 -7.21
CA PHE A 303 20.07 -4.81 -7.42
C PHE A 303 20.94 -4.19 -6.35
N LEU A 304 21.92 -3.39 -6.76
CA LEU A 304 22.73 -2.54 -5.90
C LEU A 304 22.08 -1.15 -5.92
N GLU A 305 21.37 -0.85 -4.83
CA GLU A 305 20.55 0.36 -4.68
C GLU A 305 21.27 1.34 -3.74
N PRO A 306 21.56 2.58 -4.15
CA PRO A 306 22.18 3.57 -3.27
C PRO A 306 21.22 3.94 -2.12
N GLU A 307 21.74 4.10 -0.90
CA GLU A 307 20.90 4.50 0.25
C GLU A 307 20.70 6.01 0.41
N GLY A 308 21.44 6.83 -0.36
CA GLY A 308 21.33 8.29 -0.36
C GLY A 308 22.46 8.96 -1.15
N LEU A 309 22.34 10.28 -1.34
CA LEU A 309 23.29 11.09 -2.11
C LEU A 309 24.55 11.45 -1.32
N SER A 310 24.44 11.48 0.01
CA SER A 310 25.51 11.87 0.93
C SER A 310 26.20 10.69 1.63
N THR A 311 25.95 9.47 1.16
CA THR A 311 26.51 8.24 1.71
C THR A 311 27.08 7.35 0.62
N HIS A 312 28.03 6.50 0.98
CA HIS A 312 28.51 5.43 0.12
C HIS A 312 27.83 4.09 0.45
N GLU A 313 26.84 4.04 1.35
CA GLU A 313 26.11 2.81 1.64
C GLU A 313 25.25 2.37 0.44
N TYR A 314 25.44 1.12 0.01
CA TYR A 314 24.61 0.44 -0.97
C TYR A 314 23.85 -0.72 -0.33
N TYR A 315 22.59 -0.85 -0.74
CA TYR A 315 21.68 -1.94 -0.38
C TYR A 315 21.63 -2.98 -1.51
N PRO A 316 22.17 -4.20 -1.30
CA PRO A 316 22.13 -5.27 -2.29
C PRO A 316 20.80 -6.03 -2.20
N ASN A 317 19.77 -5.48 -2.84
CA ASN A 317 18.42 -6.04 -2.86
C ASN A 317 18.39 -7.40 -3.58
N GLY A 318 17.95 -8.42 -2.85
CA GLY A 318 17.90 -9.81 -3.32
C GLY A 318 18.77 -10.79 -2.51
N ILE A 319 19.64 -10.28 -1.62
CA ILE A 319 20.47 -11.10 -0.72
C ILE A 319 20.17 -10.90 0.78
N SER A 320 18.92 -10.60 1.14
CA SER A 320 18.50 -10.61 2.56
C SER A 320 18.86 -11.95 3.20
N THR A 321 19.49 -11.96 4.37
CA THR A 321 20.05 -13.20 4.93
C THR A 321 20.10 -13.19 6.45
N SER A 322 20.11 -14.38 7.04
CA SER A 322 20.40 -14.61 8.46
C SER A 322 21.63 -15.48 8.69
N LEU A 323 22.45 -15.70 7.65
CA LEU A 323 23.66 -16.52 7.73
C LEU A 323 24.75 -15.88 8.62
N PRO A 324 25.71 -16.67 9.13
CA PRO A 324 26.91 -16.15 9.81
C PRO A 324 27.70 -15.16 8.94
N PHE A 325 28.37 -14.19 9.58
CA PHE A 325 29.08 -13.13 8.88
C PHE A 325 30.20 -13.63 7.96
N ASP A 326 30.91 -14.70 8.32
CA ASP A 326 31.93 -15.32 7.47
C ASP A 326 31.36 -15.80 6.13
N ILE A 327 30.14 -16.36 6.14
CA ILE A 327 29.43 -16.79 4.94
C ILE A 327 28.92 -15.58 4.16
N GLN A 328 28.39 -14.55 4.84
CA GLN A 328 27.99 -13.30 4.18
C GLN A 328 29.15 -12.62 3.45
N HIS A 329 30.32 -12.58 4.07
CA HIS A 329 31.52 -12.00 3.49
C HIS A 329 31.94 -12.75 2.21
N GLN A 330 31.95 -14.07 2.25
CA GLN A 330 32.30 -14.90 1.09
C GLN A 330 31.24 -14.83 -0.02
N LEU A 331 29.95 -14.87 0.32
CA LEU A 331 28.88 -14.86 -0.69
C LEU A 331 28.85 -13.52 -1.42
N VAL A 332 29.01 -12.39 -0.72
CA VAL A 332 29.05 -11.06 -1.34
C VAL A 332 30.20 -10.98 -2.34
N ARG A 333 31.40 -11.40 -1.92
CA ARG A 333 32.61 -11.35 -2.75
C ARG A 333 32.68 -12.38 -3.87
N SER A 334 31.70 -13.29 -3.95
CA SER A 334 31.61 -14.24 -5.05
C SER A 334 30.90 -13.69 -6.29
N MET A 335 30.19 -12.57 -6.16
CA MET A 335 29.43 -11.94 -7.25
C MET A 335 30.29 -10.97 -8.06
N ALA A 336 29.99 -10.84 -9.35
CA ALA A 336 30.73 -9.96 -10.26
C ALA A 336 30.62 -8.48 -9.83
N GLY A 337 31.75 -7.79 -9.78
CA GLY A 337 31.85 -6.40 -9.33
C GLY A 337 31.96 -6.24 -7.81
N LEU A 338 31.78 -7.32 -7.05
CA LEU A 338 31.79 -7.30 -5.58
C LEU A 338 32.99 -8.05 -4.98
N GLU A 339 33.98 -8.47 -5.78
CA GLU A 339 35.10 -9.30 -5.35
C GLU A 339 35.88 -8.72 -4.16
N ASN A 340 35.96 -7.38 -4.10
CA ASN A 340 36.64 -6.63 -3.03
C ASN A 340 35.66 -5.88 -2.12
N ALA A 341 34.36 -6.13 -2.23
CA ALA A 341 33.34 -5.39 -1.50
C ALA A 341 33.59 -5.44 0.01
N HIS A 342 33.43 -4.30 0.66
CA HIS A 342 33.51 -4.12 2.10
C HIS A 342 32.09 -4.05 2.68
N ILE A 343 31.82 -4.89 3.68
CA ILE A 343 30.53 -4.91 4.38
C ILE A 343 30.60 -3.95 5.56
N LEU A 344 29.80 -2.89 5.51
CA LEU A 344 29.67 -1.89 6.57
C LEU A 344 28.77 -2.37 7.70
N ARG A 345 27.71 -3.13 7.36
CA ARG A 345 26.77 -3.70 8.34
C ARG A 345 26.40 -5.13 7.92
N PRO A 346 26.40 -6.10 8.85
CA PRO A 346 25.98 -7.46 8.53
C PRO A 346 24.49 -7.50 8.20
N GLY A 347 24.12 -8.39 7.29
CA GLY A 347 22.74 -8.80 7.09
C GLY A 347 22.25 -9.59 8.30
N TYR A 348 20.96 -9.46 8.59
CA TYR A 348 20.36 -10.11 9.74
C TYR A 348 18.88 -10.37 9.51
N ALA A 349 18.30 -11.21 10.36
CA ALA A 349 16.86 -11.31 10.50
C ALA A 349 16.37 -10.77 11.83
N ILE A 350 15.22 -10.11 11.80
CA ILE A 350 14.47 -9.68 12.97
C ILE A 350 13.24 -10.57 13.12
N GLU A 351 13.11 -11.15 14.31
CA GLU A 351 11.92 -11.84 14.77
C GLU A 351 11.17 -10.91 15.73
N TYR A 352 9.85 -10.85 15.60
CA TYR A 352 9.02 -9.92 16.38
C TYR A 352 7.61 -10.47 16.56
N ASP A 353 6.95 -9.97 17.59
CA ASP A 353 5.57 -10.29 17.91
C ASP A 353 4.59 -9.57 16.97
N TYR A 354 3.57 -10.28 16.50
CA TYR A 354 2.42 -9.73 15.80
C TYR A 354 1.12 -10.28 16.39
N PHE A 355 0.02 -9.59 16.14
CA PHE A 355 -1.32 -10.02 16.55
C PHE A 355 -2.14 -10.40 15.33
N ASP A 356 -2.90 -11.49 15.45
CA ASP A 356 -3.75 -11.99 14.37
C ASP A 356 -4.78 -10.91 13.99
N PRO A 357 -4.71 -10.35 12.77
CA PRO A 357 -5.60 -9.25 12.36
C PRO A 357 -7.07 -9.67 12.30
N GLN A 358 -7.40 -10.96 12.36
CA GLN A 358 -8.77 -11.45 12.47
C GLN A 358 -9.42 -11.10 13.83
N GLN A 359 -8.61 -10.70 14.82
CA GLN A 359 -9.08 -10.15 16.10
C GLN A 359 -9.39 -8.66 16.05
N LEU A 360 -9.29 -8.04 14.87
CA LEU A 360 -9.70 -6.66 14.64
C LEU A 360 -11.12 -6.60 14.08
N LYS A 361 -11.77 -5.46 14.28
CA LYS A 361 -12.97 -5.06 13.55
C LYS A 361 -12.56 -4.57 12.15
N SER A 362 -13.55 -4.34 11.29
CA SER A 362 -13.36 -3.71 9.97
C SER A 362 -12.72 -2.32 10.03
N THR A 363 -12.72 -1.68 11.20
CA THR A 363 -12.11 -0.38 11.49
C THR A 363 -10.68 -0.45 12.02
N PHE A 364 -10.11 -1.65 12.14
CA PHE A 364 -8.86 -1.95 12.90
C PHE A 364 -8.89 -1.69 14.40
N GLU A 365 -10.05 -1.32 14.96
CA GLU A 365 -10.24 -1.38 16.41
C GLU A 365 -10.17 -2.85 16.85
N THR A 366 -9.50 -3.13 17.97
CA THR A 366 -9.47 -4.50 18.50
C THR A 366 -10.86 -4.93 18.96
N ARG A 367 -11.17 -6.23 18.83
CA ARG A 367 -12.42 -6.79 19.35
C ARG A 367 -12.41 -6.93 20.87
N ALA A 368 -11.23 -7.10 21.47
CA ALA A 368 -11.07 -7.33 22.89
C ALA A 368 -11.12 -6.04 23.72
N LEU A 369 -10.55 -4.93 23.20
CA LEU A 369 -10.50 -3.65 23.90
C LEU A 369 -11.04 -2.52 23.01
N GLY A 370 -12.07 -1.84 23.51
CA GLY A 370 -12.62 -0.65 22.89
C GLY A 370 -11.60 0.50 22.88
N GLY A 371 -11.55 1.25 21.79
CA GLY A 371 -10.68 2.40 21.61
C GLY A 371 -9.22 2.09 21.28
N LEU A 372 -8.82 0.81 21.26
CA LEU A 372 -7.47 0.39 20.88
C LEU A 372 -7.45 -0.03 19.41
N PHE A 373 -6.54 0.53 18.62
CA PHE A 373 -6.38 0.26 17.19
C PHE A 373 -4.99 -0.25 16.89
N PHE A 374 -4.84 -1.20 15.97
CA PHE A 374 -3.55 -1.71 15.51
C PHE A 374 -3.30 -1.38 14.04
N ALA A 375 -2.09 -0.92 13.71
CA ALA A 375 -1.71 -0.63 12.33
C ALA A 375 -0.24 -0.93 12.02
N GLY A 376 0.00 -1.48 10.83
CA GLY A 376 1.34 -1.75 10.31
C GLY A 376 1.82 -3.17 10.58
N GLN A 377 3.10 -3.33 10.89
CA GLN A 377 3.71 -4.66 11.03
C GLN A 377 3.14 -5.47 12.21
N ILE A 378 2.55 -4.80 13.20
CA ILE A 378 1.83 -5.42 14.32
C ILE A 378 0.63 -6.26 13.84
N ASN A 379 0.05 -5.95 12.68
CA ASN A 379 -1.02 -6.72 12.03
C ASN A 379 -0.48 -7.84 11.11
N GLY A 380 0.83 -8.11 11.17
CA GLY A 380 1.50 -9.13 10.37
C GLY A 380 1.69 -8.77 8.89
N THR A 381 1.66 -7.48 8.55
CA THR A 381 2.09 -7.00 7.22
C THR A 381 3.60 -6.72 7.18
N THR A 382 4.17 -6.67 5.98
CA THR A 382 5.55 -6.20 5.78
C THR A 382 5.66 -5.26 4.58
N GLY A 383 6.07 -4.03 4.84
CA GLY A 383 6.22 -3.00 3.83
C GLY A 383 5.87 -1.63 4.40
N TYR A 384 6.48 -0.60 3.85
CA TYR A 384 6.24 0.77 4.29
C TYR A 384 4.87 1.25 3.85
N GLU A 385 4.51 0.92 2.62
CA GLU A 385 3.28 1.34 1.94
C GLU A 385 2.06 0.67 2.58
N GLU A 386 2.12 -0.63 2.82
CA GLU A 386 1.11 -1.36 3.60
C GLU A 386 0.96 -0.74 4.99
N ALA A 387 2.06 -0.42 5.67
CA ALA A 387 2.00 0.14 7.01
C ALA A 387 1.41 1.56 7.02
N ALA A 388 1.83 2.43 6.10
CA ALA A 388 1.32 3.79 5.96
C ALA A 388 -0.18 3.80 5.65
N ALA A 389 -0.64 2.95 4.72
CA ALA A 389 -2.05 2.84 4.38
C ALA A 389 -2.90 2.37 5.58
N GLN A 390 -2.43 1.38 6.33
CA GLN A 390 -3.08 0.95 7.57
C GLN A 390 -3.05 2.04 8.65
N GLY A 391 -1.95 2.79 8.74
CA GLY A 391 -1.78 3.90 9.66
C GLY A 391 -2.81 4.98 9.43
N LEU A 392 -2.92 5.47 8.20
CA LEU A 392 -3.94 6.44 7.79
C LEU A 392 -5.33 5.92 8.16
N PHE A 393 -5.63 4.68 7.79
CA PHE A 393 -6.92 4.04 8.05
C PHE A 393 -7.27 3.94 9.55
N ALA A 394 -6.33 3.49 10.38
CA ALA A 394 -6.52 3.40 11.82
C ALA A 394 -6.62 4.77 12.47
N GLY A 395 -5.82 5.75 12.02
CA GLY A 395 -5.88 7.14 12.50
C GLY A 395 -7.23 7.79 12.21
N VAL A 396 -7.77 7.59 11.01
CA VAL A 396 -9.11 8.07 10.64
C VAL A 396 -10.19 7.49 11.56
N ASN A 397 -10.22 6.17 11.73
CA ASN A 397 -11.24 5.53 12.54
C ASN A 397 -11.08 5.82 14.04
N ALA A 398 -9.84 5.97 14.54
CA ALA A 398 -9.58 6.40 15.90
C ALA A 398 -10.05 7.84 16.16
N ALA A 399 -9.90 8.73 15.17
CA ALA A 399 -10.39 10.10 15.23
C ALA A 399 -11.92 10.18 15.16
N LEU A 400 -12.56 9.42 14.26
CA LEU A 400 -14.03 9.32 14.18
C LEU A 400 -14.61 8.83 15.52
N GLN A 401 -14.04 7.77 16.10
CA GLN A 401 -14.48 7.26 17.41
C GLN A 401 -14.22 8.26 18.56
N ALA A 402 -13.19 9.10 18.44
CA ALA A 402 -12.91 10.17 19.39
C ALA A 402 -13.80 11.42 19.19
N GLY A 403 -14.70 11.42 18.20
CA GLY A 403 -15.65 12.51 17.96
C GLY A 403 -15.09 13.63 17.06
N ALA A 404 -14.19 13.30 16.12
CA ALA A 404 -13.70 14.25 15.12
C ALA A 404 -14.86 14.97 14.40
N ARG A 405 -14.71 16.28 14.21
CA ARG A 405 -15.70 17.10 13.50
C ARG A 405 -15.43 17.04 12.00
N THR A 406 -16.17 16.21 11.30
CA THR A 406 -16.01 15.98 9.85
C THR A 406 -17.34 16.14 9.13
N ALA A 407 -17.31 16.22 7.80
CA ALA A 407 -18.52 16.17 6.97
C ALA A 407 -18.92 14.72 6.62
N TRP A 408 -18.16 13.74 7.11
CA TRP A 408 -18.46 12.32 6.96
C TRP A 408 -19.67 11.95 7.81
N ALA A 409 -20.67 11.34 7.18
CA ALA A 409 -21.95 11.03 7.84
C ALA A 409 -21.92 9.76 8.70
N GLY A 410 -20.87 8.93 8.58
CA GLY A 410 -20.77 7.65 9.28
C GLY A 410 -19.92 7.70 10.54
N ASP A 411 -20.14 6.76 11.46
CA ASP A 411 -19.33 6.61 12.68
C ASP A 411 -17.96 5.96 12.43
N SER A 412 -17.78 5.38 11.24
CA SER A 412 -16.54 4.76 10.79
C SER A 412 -16.42 4.86 9.27
N TRP A 413 -15.22 4.61 8.76
CA TRP A 413 -14.94 4.58 7.34
C TRP A 413 -14.18 3.30 6.98
N LEU A 414 -14.58 2.67 5.87
CA LEU A 414 -13.91 1.56 5.20
C LEU A 414 -14.16 1.71 3.69
N PRO A 415 -13.13 1.97 2.87
CA PRO A 415 -13.31 1.92 1.42
C PRO A 415 -13.60 0.49 0.97
N GLY A 416 -14.52 0.36 0.00
CA GLY A 416 -14.81 -0.92 -0.63
C GLY A 416 -13.59 -1.52 -1.33
N ARG A 417 -13.58 -2.84 -1.50
CA ARG A 417 -12.52 -3.55 -2.26
C ARG A 417 -12.48 -3.15 -3.73
N ASP A 418 -13.60 -2.70 -4.28
CA ASP A 418 -13.78 -2.13 -5.62
C ASP A 418 -13.33 -0.66 -5.70
N GLN A 419 -13.18 0.00 -4.56
CA GLN A 419 -12.83 1.41 -4.48
C GLN A 419 -11.34 1.64 -4.25
N ALA A 420 -10.65 0.76 -3.51
CA ALA A 420 -9.23 0.95 -3.18
C ALA A 420 -8.46 -0.36 -2.91
N TYR A 421 -7.15 -0.35 -3.24
CA TYR A 421 -6.19 -1.34 -2.74
C TYR A 421 -6.10 -1.32 -1.21
N LEU A 422 -6.31 -0.17 -0.55
CA LEU A 422 -6.49 -0.08 0.90
C LEU A 422 -7.66 -0.95 1.39
N GLY A 423 -8.80 -0.92 0.70
CA GLY A 423 -9.96 -1.76 1.04
C GLY A 423 -9.64 -3.25 0.89
N VAL A 424 -8.93 -3.62 -0.18
CA VAL A 424 -8.42 -5.00 -0.39
C VAL A 424 -7.46 -5.43 0.72
N LEU A 425 -6.52 -4.57 1.12
CA LEU A 425 -5.57 -4.82 2.20
C LEU A 425 -6.29 -5.07 3.52
N VAL A 426 -7.21 -4.18 3.90
CA VAL A 426 -7.95 -4.28 5.17
C VAL A 426 -8.79 -5.55 5.18
N ASP A 427 -9.58 -5.82 4.13
CA ASP A 427 -10.46 -6.99 4.05
C ASP A 427 -9.66 -8.30 4.06
N ASP A 428 -8.55 -8.39 3.31
CA ASP A 428 -7.70 -9.58 3.31
C ASP A 428 -7.14 -9.87 4.72
N LEU A 429 -6.67 -8.85 5.43
CA LEU A 429 -6.12 -9.00 6.78
C LEU A 429 -7.18 -9.51 7.77
N ILE A 430 -8.34 -8.85 7.85
CA ILE A 430 -9.35 -9.20 8.86
C ILE A 430 -10.14 -10.47 8.52
N THR A 431 -10.18 -10.87 7.24
CA THR A 431 -11.00 -12.00 6.76
C THR A 431 -10.19 -13.28 6.57
N LYS A 432 -8.97 -13.18 6.05
CA LYS A 432 -8.11 -14.35 5.77
C LYS A 432 -7.02 -14.55 6.83
N GLY A 433 -6.72 -13.51 7.61
CA GLY A 433 -5.58 -13.51 8.51
C GLY A 433 -4.25 -13.57 7.78
N VAL A 434 -3.19 -13.84 8.54
CA VAL A 434 -1.83 -13.92 8.02
C VAL A 434 -1.13 -15.16 8.59
N SER A 435 -0.68 -16.03 7.69
CA SER A 435 0.18 -17.20 8.02
C SER A 435 1.66 -16.91 7.80
N GLU A 436 1.96 -15.79 7.14
CA GLU A 436 3.27 -15.25 6.83
C GLU A 436 3.12 -13.72 6.69
N PRO A 437 4.22 -12.95 6.65
CA PRO A 437 4.11 -11.50 6.51
C PRO A 437 3.40 -11.11 5.20
N TYR A 438 2.22 -10.50 5.31
CA TYR A 438 1.39 -10.13 4.17
C TYR A 438 2.03 -9.01 3.33
N ARG A 439 1.89 -9.10 2.00
CA ARG A 439 2.39 -8.12 1.02
C ARG A 439 1.36 -7.88 -0.08
N MET A 440 1.23 -6.64 -0.55
CA MET A 440 0.19 -6.32 -1.55
C MET A 440 0.35 -7.06 -2.87
N PHE A 441 1.57 -7.29 -3.34
CA PHE A 441 1.75 -7.92 -4.65
C PHE A 441 1.24 -9.38 -4.70
N THR A 442 1.04 -10.01 -3.54
CA THR A 442 0.45 -11.36 -3.45
C THR A 442 -1.08 -11.34 -3.39
N SER A 443 -1.67 -10.15 -3.18
CA SER A 443 -3.12 -10.00 -3.16
C SER A 443 -3.69 -10.11 -4.57
N ARG A 444 -4.91 -10.65 -4.65
CA ARG A 444 -5.70 -10.58 -5.88
C ARG A 444 -6.64 -9.40 -5.75
N ALA A 445 -6.27 -8.27 -6.34
CA ALA A 445 -7.22 -7.19 -6.60
C ALA A 445 -8.07 -7.61 -7.81
N GLU A 446 -9.28 -8.08 -7.54
CA GLU A 446 -10.23 -8.52 -8.58
C GLU A 446 -10.56 -7.37 -9.55
N TYR A 447 -10.55 -6.14 -9.03
CA TYR A 447 -10.91 -4.91 -9.74
C TYR A 447 -9.73 -4.09 -10.28
N ARG A 448 -8.63 -4.75 -10.67
CA ARG A 448 -7.37 -4.10 -11.09
C ARG A 448 -7.49 -3.07 -12.23
N LEU A 449 -8.53 -3.14 -13.07
CA LEU A 449 -8.71 -2.19 -14.17
C LEU A 449 -9.30 -0.86 -13.66
N GLN A 450 -10.09 -0.90 -12.59
CA GLN A 450 -10.64 0.28 -11.91
C GLN A 450 -9.64 0.84 -10.88
N LEU A 451 -8.94 -0.04 -10.17
CA LEU A 451 -7.98 0.30 -9.12
C LEU A 451 -6.60 0.62 -9.68
N ARG A 452 -6.44 1.75 -10.35
CA ARG A 452 -5.14 2.13 -10.95
C ARG A 452 -4.44 3.20 -10.14
N GLU A 453 -3.14 3.35 -10.35
CA GLU A 453 -2.36 4.43 -9.73
C GLU A 453 -2.80 5.81 -10.25
N ASP A 454 -3.11 5.91 -11.54
CA ASP A 454 -3.39 7.17 -12.24
C ASP A 454 -4.71 7.85 -11.82
N ASN A 455 -5.64 7.08 -11.25
CA ASN A 455 -6.99 7.52 -10.90
C ASN A 455 -7.30 7.40 -9.39
N ALA A 456 -6.29 7.23 -8.53
CA ALA A 456 -6.53 7.12 -7.09
C ALA A 456 -7.20 8.39 -6.52
N ASP A 457 -6.86 9.56 -7.07
CA ASP A 457 -7.47 10.83 -6.70
C ASP A 457 -8.97 10.90 -7.02
N SER A 458 -9.39 10.45 -8.20
CA SER A 458 -10.82 10.40 -8.56
C SER A 458 -11.62 9.38 -7.76
N ARG A 459 -10.97 8.37 -7.20
CA ARG A 459 -11.61 7.37 -6.33
C ARG A 459 -11.75 7.83 -4.88
N LEU A 460 -10.79 8.61 -4.36
CA LEU A 460 -10.66 8.79 -2.90
C LEU A 460 -10.59 10.24 -2.41
N THR A 461 -10.29 11.23 -3.27
CA THR A 461 -10.07 12.62 -2.80
C THR A 461 -11.35 13.24 -2.24
N GLU A 462 -12.51 12.98 -2.85
CA GLU A 462 -13.80 13.47 -2.34
C GLU A 462 -14.11 12.92 -0.95
N THR A 463 -13.85 11.63 -0.73
CA THR A 463 -13.98 11.01 0.60
C THR A 463 -12.97 11.59 1.59
N GLY A 464 -11.71 11.77 1.18
CA GLY A 464 -10.69 12.42 2.00
C GLY A 464 -11.08 13.84 2.40
N ARG A 465 -11.78 14.58 1.53
CA ARG A 465 -12.33 15.91 1.84
C ARG A 465 -13.45 15.85 2.86
N GLN A 466 -14.38 14.91 2.71
CA GLN A 466 -15.47 14.70 3.68
C GLN A 466 -14.94 14.33 5.07
N LEU A 467 -13.89 13.50 5.13
CA LEU A 467 -13.21 13.11 6.36
C LEU A 467 -12.39 14.24 6.99
N GLY A 468 -12.09 15.33 6.27
CA GLY A 468 -11.27 16.44 6.76
C GLY A 468 -9.75 16.24 6.60
N LEU A 469 -9.32 15.30 5.77
CA LEU A 469 -7.90 15.04 5.50
C LEU A 469 -7.34 15.86 4.33
N VAL A 470 -8.19 16.16 3.34
CA VAL A 470 -7.82 16.87 2.11
C VAL A 470 -7.99 18.37 2.31
N ASP A 471 -6.87 19.09 2.20
CA ASP A 471 -6.83 20.55 2.30
C ASP A 471 -7.41 21.25 1.05
N ASP A 472 -7.53 22.58 1.13
CA ASP A 472 -8.13 23.37 0.06
C ASP A 472 -7.28 23.35 -1.22
N LEU A 473 -5.96 23.31 -1.08
CA LEU A 473 -5.03 23.28 -2.21
C LEU A 473 -5.19 21.99 -3.02
N ARG A 474 -5.24 20.83 -2.35
CA ARG A 474 -5.50 19.55 -3.01
C ARG A 474 -6.91 19.46 -3.57
N TRP A 475 -7.91 19.95 -2.83
CA TRP A 475 -9.30 19.93 -3.27
C TRP A 475 -9.51 20.71 -4.57
N ASP A 476 -8.93 21.90 -4.66
CA ASP A 476 -9.00 22.73 -5.85
C ASP A 476 -8.26 22.09 -7.04
N ALA A 477 -7.04 21.60 -6.84
CA ALA A 477 -6.30 20.89 -7.90
C ALA A 477 -7.08 19.67 -8.44
N PHE A 478 -7.70 18.90 -7.54
CA PHE A 478 -8.57 17.78 -7.90
C PHE A 478 -9.79 18.24 -8.70
N CYS A 479 -10.53 19.25 -8.24
CA CYS A 479 -11.70 19.78 -8.94
C CYS A 479 -11.34 20.24 -10.36
N ARG A 480 -10.23 21.00 -10.51
CA ARG A 480 -9.77 21.47 -11.82
C ARG A 480 -9.48 20.31 -12.78
N LYS A 481 -8.76 19.27 -12.31
CA LYS A 481 -8.48 18.06 -13.10
C LYS A 481 -9.77 17.32 -13.47
N ARG A 482 -10.64 17.04 -12.50
CA ARG A 482 -11.91 16.32 -12.70
C ARG A 482 -12.77 17.02 -13.75
N ASP A 483 -12.97 18.33 -13.59
CA ASP A 483 -13.83 19.12 -14.48
C ASP A 483 -13.22 19.23 -15.88
N ALA A 484 -11.88 19.33 -16.01
CA ALA A 484 -11.19 19.34 -17.30
C ALA A 484 -11.30 17.99 -18.03
N VAL A 485 -11.13 16.86 -17.33
CA VAL A 485 -11.36 15.52 -17.89
C VAL A 485 -12.80 15.36 -18.36
N SER A 486 -13.77 15.82 -17.56
CA SER A 486 -15.19 15.77 -17.94
C SER A 486 -15.46 16.57 -19.22
N ARG A 487 -14.99 17.82 -19.29
CA ARG A 487 -15.17 18.68 -20.47
C ARG A 487 -14.55 18.07 -21.72
N GLU A 488 -13.32 17.56 -21.65
CA GLU A 488 -12.65 16.97 -22.81
C GLU A 488 -13.32 15.68 -23.27
N THR A 489 -13.79 14.86 -22.32
CA THR A 489 -14.55 13.64 -22.64
C THR A 489 -15.86 13.97 -23.38
N GLU A 490 -16.59 14.98 -22.90
CA GLU A 490 -17.83 15.44 -23.54
C GLU A 490 -17.55 16.02 -24.94
N ARG A 491 -16.49 16.84 -25.07
CA ARG A 491 -16.06 17.42 -26.35
C ARG A 491 -15.74 16.35 -27.39
N LEU A 492 -14.92 15.35 -27.06
CA LEU A 492 -14.57 14.27 -27.99
C LEU A 492 -15.78 13.41 -28.36
N SER A 493 -16.75 13.27 -27.45
CA SER A 493 -18.00 12.56 -27.71
C SER A 493 -18.96 13.34 -28.62
N GLY A 494 -18.92 14.68 -28.54
CA GLY A 494 -19.74 15.58 -29.36
C GLY A 494 -19.15 15.92 -30.74
N LEU A 495 -17.89 15.62 -31.00
CA LEU A 495 -17.23 15.85 -32.29
C LEU A 495 -17.32 14.62 -33.20
N TRP A 496 -17.95 14.80 -34.36
CA TRP A 496 -18.23 13.71 -35.31
C TRP A 496 -17.46 13.87 -36.63
N VAL A 497 -16.90 12.75 -37.09
CA VAL A 497 -16.32 12.62 -38.43
C VAL A 497 -17.09 11.59 -39.24
N SER A 498 -17.19 11.82 -40.54
CA SER A 498 -17.91 11.01 -41.51
C SER A 498 -17.14 10.98 -42.84
N PRO A 499 -17.44 10.04 -43.75
CA PRO A 499 -16.81 10.01 -45.07
C PRO A 499 -17.04 11.29 -45.90
N LYS A 500 -18.02 12.13 -45.51
CA LYS A 500 -18.32 13.40 -46.18
C LYS A 500 -17.43 14.54 -45.69
N ASN A 501 -16.96 14.49 -44.45
CA ASN A 501 -16.24 15.59 -43.81
C ASN A 501 -14.80 15.25 -43.40
N LEU A 502 -14.34 14.02 -43.65
CA LEU A 502 -12.96 13.59 -43.47
C LEU A 502 -12.48 12.90 -44.75
N SER A 503 -11.45 13.46 -45.38
CA SER A 503 -10.91 12.89 -46.61
C SER A 503 -10.33 11.48 -46.40
N ALA A 504 -10.44 10.61 -47.41
CA ALA A 504 -9.90 9.26 -47.34
C ALA A 504 -8.37 9.23 -47.10
N GLY A 505 -7.65 10.22 -47.63
CA GLY A 505 -6.20 10.36 -47.41
C GLY A 505 -5.87 10.68 -45.95
N GLU A 506 -6.59 11.61 -45.32
CA GLU A 506 -6.41 11.93 -43.90
C GLU A 506 -6.82 10.78 -42.98
N ALA A 507 -7.94 10.10 -43.29
CA ALA A 507 -8.36 8.91 -42.57
C ALA A 507 -7.30 7.79 -42.67
N GLN A 508 -6.71 7.56 -43.85
CA GLN A 508 -5.64 6.58 -44.04
C GLN A 508 -4.37 6.97 -43.25
N ARG A 509 -4.00 8.25 -43.24
CA ARG A 509 -2.82 8.78 -42.52
C ARG A 509 -2.92 8.57 -41.01
N VAL A 510 -4.06 8.91 -40.42
CA VAL A 510 -4.23 8.95 -38.96
C VAL A 510 -4.83 7.66 -38.40
N LEU A 511 -5.82 7.10 -39.08
CA LEU A 511 -6.60 5.95 -38.60
C LEU A 511 -6.12 4.62 -39.20
N GLY A 512 -5.21 4.67 -40.18
CA GLY A 512 -4.70 3.50 -40.93
C GLY A 512 -5.69 2.90 -41.93
N LYS A 513 -6.91 3.46 -42.02
CA LYS A 513 -7.96 3.05 -42.98
C LYS A 513 -8.98 4.15 -43.19
N ALA A 514 -9.65 4.12 -44.34
CA ALA A 514 -10.86 4.92 -44.57
C ALA A 514 -11.96 4.57 -43.56
N ILE A 515 -12.83 5.53 -43.27
CA ILE A 515 -14.05 5.32 -42.48
C ILE A 515 -15.23 5.13 -43.41
N GLU A 516 -16.17 4.26 -43.02
CA GLU A 516 -17.35 3.90 -43.82
C GLU A 516 -18.63 4.57 -43.28
N HIS A 517 -18.64 4.94 -42.01
CA HIS A 517 -19.77 5.52 -41.29
C HIS A 517 -19.31 6.68 -40.41
N GLU A 518 -20.26 7.34 -39.76
CA GLU A 518 -19.98 8.42 -38.82
C GLU A 518 -19.45 7.86 -37.49
N TYR A 519 -18.41 8.47 -36.95
CA TYR A 519 -17.82 8.13 -35.65
C TYR A 519 -17.58 9.41 -34.86
N SER A 520 -17.82 9.37 -33.54
CA SER A 520 -17.30 10.41 -32.67
C SER A 520 -15.77 10.28 -32.56
N LEU A 521 -15.07 11.36 -32.21
CA LEU A 521 -13.64 11.29 -31.91
C LEU A 521 -13.37 10.36 -30.72
N ALA A 522 -14.28 10.32 -29.73
CA ALA A 522 -14.21 9.38 -28.62
C ALA A 522 -14.26 7.91 -29.09
N ASP A 523 -15.11 7.58 -30.08
CA ASP A 523 -15.17 6.22 -30.65
C ASP A 523 -13.88 5.86 -31.41
N LEU A 524 -13.30 6.82 -32.12
CA LEU A 524 -12.02 6.63 -32.80
C LEU A 524 -10.87 6.43 -31.81
N LEU A 525 -10.88 7.15 -30.68
CA LEU A 525 -9.84 7.03 -29.65
C LEU A 525 -9.82 5.64 -28.97
N ARG A 526 -10.93 4.88 -29.02
CA ARG A 526 -10.96 3.49 -28.54
C ARG A 526 -10.20 2.52 -29.45
N ARG A 527 -9.91 2.91 -30.70
CA ARG A 527 -9.24 2.03 -31.65
C ARG A 527 -7.78 1.83 -31.25
N PRO A 528 -7.26 0.59 -31.32
CA PRO A 528 -5.85 0.33 -31.04
C PRO A 528 -4.93 1.17 -31.94
N GLY A 529 -3.86 1.71 -31.35
CA GLY A 529 -2.86 2.47 -32.08
C GLY A 529 -3.21 3.94 -32.36
N ILE A 530 -4.37 4.43 -31.90
CA ILE A 530 -4.77 5.83 -32.04
C ILE A 530 -4.56 6.57 -30.72
N SER A 531 -3.87 7.71 -30.76
CA SER A 531 -3.70 8.64 -29.64
C SER A 531 -4.56 9.90 -29.80
N HIS A 532 -4.70 10.64 -28.71
CA HIS A 532 -5.33 11.97 -28.71
C HIS A 532 -4.58 12.91 -29.66
N ALA A 533 -3.25 12.90 -29.62
CA ALA A 533 -2.42 13.71 -30.50
C ALA A 533 -2.66 13.38 -32.00
N ASP A 534 -2.86 12.10 -32.33
CA ASP A 534 -3.18 11.68 -33.70
C ASP A 534 -4.52 12.28 -34.16
N LEU A 535 -5.56 12.19 -33.32
CA LEU A 535 -6.88 12.77 -33.61
C LEU A 535 -6.83 14.29 -33.73
N MET A 536 -6.04 14.95 -32.88
CA MET A 536 -5.83 16.39 -32.97
C MET A 536 -5.07 16.80 -34.23
N SER A 537 -4.32 15.89 -34.87
CA SER A 537 -3.63 16.17 -36.14
C SER A 537 -4.54 16.11 -37.38
N LEU A 538 -5.80 15.66 -37.24
CA LEU A 538 -6.73 15.53 -38.37
C LEU A 538 -7.02 16.88 -39.02
N GLU A 539 -7.05 16.90 -40.36
CA GLU A 539 -7.41 18.06 -41.19
C GLU A 539 -6.59 19.32 -40.85
N GLY A 540 -5.29 19.14 -40.62
CA GLY A 540 -4.39 20.26 -40.33
C GLY A 540 -4.62 20.91 -38.97
N GLY A 541 -5.17 20.17 -38.00
CA GLY A 541 -5.41 20.68 -36.64
C GLY A 541 -6.80 21.26 -36.42
N ARG A 542 -7.77 20.96 -37.29
CA ARG A 542 -9.14 21.49 -37.21
C ARG A 542 -9.83 21.25 -35.85
N TYR A 543 -9.49 20.14 -35.21
CA TYR A 543 -10.09 19.71 -33.94
C TYR A 543 -9.25 20.08 -32.71
N VAL A 544 -8.11 20.76 -32.92
CA VAL A 544 -7.31 21.34 -31.83
C VAL A 544 -8.12 22.48 -31.23
N GLU A 545 -8.44 22.35 -29.94
CA GLU A 545 -8.95 23.49 -29.20
C GLU A 545 -7.79 24.18 -28.49
N MET A 546 -7.75 25.51 -28.58
CA MET A 546 -6.76 26.35 -27.89
C MET A 546 -7.02 26.42 -26.36
N ALA A 547 -8.07 25.75 -25.87
CA ALA A 547 -8.68 25.89 -24.55
C ALA A 547 -8.51 24.67 -23.61
N LEU A 548 -7.39 23.97 -23.67
CA LEU A 548 -6.92 23.23 -22.48
C LEU A 548 -6.42 24.17 -21.37
N ALA A 549 -6.30 25.48 -21.66
CA ALA A 549 -6.17 26.52 -20.65
C ALA A 549 -7.51 26.63 -19.90
N PRO A 550 -7.58 26.22 -18.62
CA PRO A 550 -8.77 26.50 -17.85
C PRO A 550 -8.94 28.02 -17.76
N THR A 551 -10.15 28.51 -17.52
CA THR A 551 -10.35 29.88 -17.03
C THR A 551 -9.79 29.94 -15.60
N VAL A 552 -8.46 30.14 -15.46
CA VAL A 552 -7.77 30.14 -14.16
C VAL A 552 -7.41 31.58 -13.75
N PRO A 553 -7.47 31.93 -12.45
CA PRO A 553 -6.88 33.17 -11.94
C PRO A 553 -5.41 33.35 -12.35
N ARG A 554 -5.00 34.62 -12.47
CA ARG A 554 -3.71 35.15 -12.95
C ARG A 554 -2.41 34.59 -12.32
N GLU A 555 -2.50 33.65 -11.38
CA GLU A 555 -1.40 33.18 -10.53
C GLU A 555 -0.88 31.77 -10.88
N THR A 556 -1.47 31.06 -11.85
CA THR A 556 -1.02 29.71 -12.22
C THR A 556 0.10 29.79 -13.27
N SER A 557 1.18 29.02 -13.06
CA SER A 557 2.32 29.04 -13.99
C SER A 557 2.00 28.27 -15.28
N LEU A 558 2.59 28.68 -16.41
CA LEU A 558 2.43 28.00 -17.71
C LEU A 558 2.84 26.52 -17.66
N GLN A 559 3.78 26.16 -16.78
CA GLN A 559 4.22 24.77 -16.59
C GLN A 559 3.15 23.92 -15.90
N ASP A 560 2.42 24.49 -14.94
CA ASP A 560 1.34 23.81 -14.24
C ASP A 560 0.16 23.52 -15.17
N GLU A 561 -0.14 24.47 -16.07
CA GLU A 561 -1.18 24.28 -17.10
C GLU A 561 -0.80 23.17 -18.09
N ALA A 562 0.44 23.14 -18.55
CA ALA A 562 0.93 22.09 -19.46
C ALA A 562 0.91 20.71 -18.78
N LEU A 563 1.28 20.62 -17.50
CA LEU A 563 1.24 19.38 -16.73
C LEU A 563 -0.20 18.89 -16.51
N LEU A 564 -1.13 19.81 -16.20
CA LEU A 564 -2.55 19.50 -16.10
C LEU A 564 -3.11 18.98 -17.42
N GLY A 565 -2.81 19.66 -18.54
CA GLY A 565 -3.24 19.25 -19.88
C GLY A 565 -2.76 17.85 -20.24
N ALA A 566 -1.48 17.54 -19.98
CA ALA A 566 -0.94 16.19 -20.22
C ALA A 566 -1.64 15.12 -19.38
N THR A 567 -1.94 15.43 -18.11
CA THR A 567 -2.66 14.52 -17.20
C THR A 567 -4.10 14.30 -17.64
N VAL A 568 -4.79 15.35 -18.11
CA VAL A 568 -6.15 15.26 -18.65
C VAL A 568 -6.18 14.36 -19.88
N ILE A 569 -5.26 14.57 -20.84
CA ILE A 569 -5.16 13.76 -22.06
C ILE A 569 -4.92 12.29 -21.71
N GLU A 570 -3.98 12.00 -20.81
CA GLU A 570 -3.72 10.64 -20.36
C GLU A 570 -4.98 9.98 -19.76
N GLN A 571 -5.71 10.68 -18.88
CA GLN A 571 -6.94 10.15 -18.29
C GLN A 571 -8.03 9.87 -19.32
N VAL A 572 -8.22 10.78 -20.29
CA VAL A 572 -9.20 10.63 -21.37
C VAL A 572 -8.84 9.44 -22.28
N GLU A 573 -7.57 9.30 -22.64
CA GLU A 573 -7.11 8.16 -23.43
C GLU A 573 -7.32 6.82 -22.70
N ILE A 574 -6.97 6.77 -21.41
CA ILE A 574 -7.14 5.56 -20.61
C ILE A 574 -8.64 5.23 -20.50
N ALA A 575 -9.48 6.22 -20.19
CA ALA A 575 -10.93 6.01 -20.09
C ALA A 575 -11.52 5.48 -21.41
N ALA A 576 -11.13 6.05 -22.56
CA ALA A 576 -11.61 5.62 -23.87
C ALA A 576 -11.12 4.21 -24.24
N LYS A 577 -9.83 3.93 -24.09
CA LYS A 577 -9.20 2.65 -24.50
C LYS A 577 -9.65 1.48 -23.62
N TYR A 578 -10.00 1.74 -22.36
CA TYR A 578 -10.40 0.70 -21.41
C TYR A 578 -11.89 0.67 -21.08
N SER A 579 -12.73 1.52 -21.69
CA SER A 579 -14.16 1.64 -21.34
C SER A 579 -14.89 0.31 -21.33
N GLY A 580 -14.78 -0.50 -22.39
CA GLY A 580 -15.47 -1.80 -22.48
C GLY A 580 -15.05 -2.80 -21.39
N TYR A 581 -13.79 -2.77 -20.96
CA TYR A 581 -13.32 -3.60 -19.86
C TYR A 581 -13.76 -3.07 -18.50
N ILE A 582 -13.75 -1.73 -18.34
CA ILE A 582 -14.20 -1.05 -17.12
C ILE A 582 -15.70 -1.28 -16.90
N ASP A 583 -16.52 -1.17 -17.94
CA ASP A 583 -17.97 -1.32 -17.84
C ASP A 583 -18.36 -2.76 -17.51
N ARG A 584 -17.72 -3.75 -18.15
CA ARG A 584 -17.87 -5.16 -17.75
C ARG A 584 -17.50 -5.38 -16.28
N GLN A 585 -16.42 -4.75 -15.82
CA GLN A 585 -15.99 -4.86 -14.43
C GLN A 585 -16.97 -4.16 -13.47
N LYS A 586 -17.60 -3.04 -13.87
CA LYS A 586 -18.66 -2.39 -13.06
C LYS A 586 -19.86 -3.32 -12.89
N ASP A 587 -20.26 -4.05 -13.93
CA ASP A 587 -21.35 -5.03 -13.81
C ASP A 587 -21.02 -6.15 -12.82
N GLU A 588 -19.76 -6.60 -12.80
CA GLU A 588 -19.27 -7.58 -11.82
C GLU A 588 -19.28 -7.01 -10.39
N VAL A 589 -18.81 -5.77 -10.21
CA VAL A 589 -18.86 -5.05 -8.92
C VAL A 589 -20.31 -4.93 -8.43
N ASN A 590 -21.23 -4.48 -9.28
CA ASN A 590 -22.63 -4.29 -8.91
C ASN A 590 -23.30 -5.59 -8.44
N ARG A 591 -22.94 -6.72 -9.05
CA ARG A 591 -23.42 -8.05 -8.61
C ARG A 591 -22.84 -8.44 -7.25
N ALA A 592 -21.56 -8.18 -7.02
CA ALA A 592 -20.89 -8.49 -5.75
C ALA A 592 -21.34 -7.56 -4.60
N ALA A 593 -21.58 -6.28 -4.89
CA ALA A 593 -21.99 -5.26 -3.93
C ALA A 593 -23.26 -5.65 -3.16
N HIS A 594 -24.16 -6.41 -3.81
CA HIS A 594 -25.34 -6.94 -3.13
C HIS A 594 -24.97 -7.75 -1.87
N PHE A 595 -23.96 -8.62 -1.95
CA PHE A 595 -23.52 -9.41 -0.79
C PHE A 595 -22.69 -8.60 0.21
N GLU A 596 -21.96 -7.59 -0.25
CA GLU A 596 -21.20 -6.70 0.64
C GLU A 596 -22.11 -5.89 1.58
N HIS A 597 -23.29 -5.48 1.13
CA HIS A 597 -24.22 -4.68 1.95
C HIS A 597 -25.18 -5.51 2.82
N LEU A 598 -25.16 -6.84 2.68
CA LEU A 598 -25.99 -7.74 3.48
C LEU A 598 -25.34 -8.04 4.83
N CYS A 599 -25.61 -7.19 5.81
CA CYS A 599 -25.08 -7.29 7.18
C CYS A 599 -25.61 -8.53 7.92
N LEU A 600 -24.70 -9.35 8.44
CA LEU A 600 -25.03 -10.49 9.27
C LEU A 600 -25.38 -10.02 10.70
N PRO A 601 -26.46 -10.54 11.31
CA PRO A 601 -26.82 -10.20 12.68
C PRO A 601 -25.73 -10.58 13.69
N ALA A 602 -25.34 -9.66 14.57
CA ALA A 602 -24.30 -9.92 15.60
C ALA A 602 -24.68 -11.04 16.58
N SER A 603 -25.98 -11.30 16.75
CA SER A 603 -26.54 -12.35 17.59
C SER A 603 -26.77 -13.69 16.87
N LEU A 604 -26.41 -13.81 15.59
CA LEU A 604 -26.61 -15.04 14.82
C LEU A 604 -25.79 -16.19 15.42
N ASP A 605 -26.47 -17.28 15.78
CA ASP A 605 -25.84 -18.51 16.20
C ASP A 605 -25.60 -19.43 14.99
N TYR A 606 -24.38 -19.39 14.45
CA TYR A 606 -24.01 -20.21 13.30
C TYR A 606 -24.07 -21.72 13.57
N LEU A 607 -23.98 -22.16 14.84
CA LEU A 607 -24.07 -23.59 15.16
C LEU A 607 -25.46 -24.16 14.86
N GLN A 608 -26.50 -23.31 14.90
CA GLN A 608 -27.90 -23.68 14.62
C GLN A 608 -28.21 -23.78 13.11
N VAL A 609 -27.28 -23.39 12.22
CA VAL A 609 -27.49 -23.49 10.77
C VAL A 609 -27.21 -24.92 10.31
N ALA A 610 -28.19 -25.81 10.53
CA ALA A 610 -28.08 -27.26 10.32
C ALA A 610 -27.63 -27.69 8.91
N ALA A 611 -27.83 -26.85 7.90
CA ALA A 611 -27.43 -27.13 6.52
C ALA A 611 -25.92 -26.93 6.26
N LEU A 612 -25.22 -26.16 7.10
CA LEU A 612 -23.77 -25.93 6.95
C LEU A 612 -22.97 -27.12 7.49
N SER A 613 -21.80 -27.39 6.91
CA SER A 613 -20.85 -28.34 7.49
C SER A 613 -20.39 -27.85 8.86
N TYR A 614 -20.00 -28.77 9.74
CA TYR A 614 -19.53 -28.41 11.08
C TYR A 614 -18.29 -27.50 11.04
N GLU A 615 -17.37 -27.74 10.11
CA GLU A 615 -16.20 -26.90 9.86
C GLU A 615 -16.58 -25.46 9.51
N VAL A 616 -17.51 -25.26 8.56
CA VAL A 616 -17.97 -23.91 8.18
C VAL A 616 -18.66 -23.22 9.37
N ARG A 617 -19.47 -23.95 10.15
CA ARG A 617 -20.09 -23.36 11.36
C ARG A 617 -19.05 -22.92 12.37
N GLN A 618 -18.03 -23.74 12.63
CA GLN A 618 -16.95 -23.37 13.55
C GLN A 618 -16.18 -22.15 13.06
N GLN A 619 -15.87 -22.09 11.77
CA GLN A 619 -15.20 -20.93 11.19
C GLN A 619 -16.05 -19.66 11.32
N LEU A 620 -17.31 -19.69 10.90
CA LEU A 620 -18.21 -18.53 10.99
C LEU A 620 -18.41 -18.08 12.45
N THR A 621 -18.55 -19.03 13.39
CA THR A 621 -18.63 -18.73 14.84
C THR A 621 -17.36 -18.07 15.36
N ARG A 622 -16.19 -18.54 14.94
CA ARG A 622 -14.88 -18.00 15.36
C ARG A 622 -14.61 -16.61 14.80
N HIS A 623 -14.85 -16.41 13.50
CA HIS A 623 -14.48 -15.17 12.80
C HIS A 623 -15.58 -14.10 12.85
N ARG A 624 -16.85 -14.51 13.01
CA ARG A 624 -18.04 -13.65 13.04
C ARG A 624 -18.00 -12.55 11.96
N PRO A 625 -18.12 -12.93 10.67
CA PRO A 625 -18.12 -11.97 9.58
C PRO A 625 -19.28 -10.97 9.73
N GLN A 626 -19.03 -9.72 9.37
CA GLN A 626 -20.01 -8.64 9.44
C GLN A 626 -21.01 -8.69 8.29
N THR A 627 -20.62 -9.23 7.14
CA THR A 627 -21.45 -9.24 5.92
C THR A 627 -21.39 -10.60 5.24
N LEU A 628 -22.40 -10.90 4.43
CA LEU A 628 -22.42 -12.14 3.64
C LEU A 628 -21.28 -12.17 2.62
N GLY A 629 -20.93 -11.01 2.04
CA GLY A 629 -19.77 -10.82 1.18
C GLY A 629 -18.47 -11.23 1.89
N GLN A 630 -18.23 -10.72 3.10
CA GLN A 630 -17.07 -11.10 3.90
C GLN A 630 -17.03 -12.61 4.17
N ALA A 631 -18.15 -13.19 4.58
CA ALA A 631 -18.26 -14.64 4.81
C ALA A 631 -17.87 -15.46 3.56
N SER A 632 -18.23 -15.00 2.37
CA SER A 632 -17.95 -15.70 1.11
C SER A 632 -16.47 -15.78 0.74
N ARG A 633 -15.63 -14.89 1.31
CA ARG A 633 -14.19 -14.83 1.07
C ARG A 633 -13.36 -15.58 2.11
N MET A 634 -14.00 -16.08 3.17
CA MET A 634 -13.31 -16.83 4.22
C MET A 634 -12.79 -18.15 3.67
N SER A 635 -11.56 -18.51 4.05
CA SER A 635 -10.91 -19.74 3.60
C SER A 635 -11.66 -20.98 4.08
N GLY A 636 -12.21 -21.77 3.17
CA GLY A 636 -13.00 -22.98 3.51
C GLY A 636 -14.51 -22.78 3.40
N VAL A 637 -14.99 -21.55 3.18
CA VAL A 637 -16.40 -21.27 2.92
C VAL A 637 -16.69 -21.40 1.42
N THR A 638 -17.64 -22.26 1.07
CA THR A 638 -18.02 -22.52 -0.33
C THR A 638 -19.20 -21.65 -0.78
N PRO A 639 -19.38 -21.42 -2.10
CA PRO A 639 -20.58 -20.75 -2.61
C PRO A 639 -21.88 -21.43 -2.15
N ALA A 640 -21.89 -22.76 -2.06
CA ALA A 640 -23.02 -23.52 -1.54
C ALA A 640 -23.32 -23.19 -0.07
N ALA A 641 -22.29 -23.07 0.77
CA ALA A 641 -22.46 -22.66 2.17
C ALA A 641 -23.07 -21.25 2.28
N ILE A 642 -22.67 -20.32 1.43
CA ILE A 642 -23.26 -18.97 1.38
C ILE A 642 -24.72 -19.01 0.97
N SER A 643 -25.09 -19.79 -0.05
CA SER A 643 -26.49 -19.97 -0.43
C SER A 643 -27.33 -20.57 0.71
N LEU A 644 -26.81 -21.56 1.43
CA LEU A 644 -27.49 -22.18 2.57
C LEU A 644 -27.66 -21.20 3.74
N LEU A 645 -26.63 -20.40 4.03
CA LEU A 645 -26.70 -19.34 5.03
C LEU A 645 -27.74 -18.28 4.65
N LEU A 646 -27.78 -17.86 3.39
CA LEU A 646 -28.77 -16.92 2.88
C LEU A 646 -30.20 -17.45 3.01
N ILE A 647 -30.43 -18.73 2.70
CA ILE A 647 -31.74 -19.39 2.87
C ILE A 647 -32.14 -19.43 4.34
N HIS A 648 -31.21 -19.75 5.25
CA HIS A 648 -31.47 -19.75 6.69
C HIS A 648 -31.85 -18.34 7.20
N LEU A 649 -31.14 -17.30 6.74
CA LEU A 649 -31.43 -15.91 7.10
C LEU A 649 -32.81 -15.47 6.59
N LYS A 650 -33.16 -15.87 5.36
CA LYS A 650 -34.50 -15.64 4.78
C LYS A 650 -35.60 -16.33 5.58
N LYS A 651 -35.42 -17.62 5.91
CA LYS A 651 -36.43 -18.43 6.62
C LYS A 651 -36.73 -17.90 8.03
N ASN A 652 -35.72 -17.33 8.69
CA ASN A 652 -35.86 -16.77 10.03
C ASN A 652 -36.20 -15.27 10.04
N ASN A 653 -36.59 -14.68 8.89
CA ASN A 653 -37.04 -13.30 8.74
C ASN A 653 -36.08 -12.24 9.34
N PHE A 654 -34.76 -12.45 9.20
CA PHE A 654 -33.81 -11.42 9.61
C PHE A 654 -33.98 -10.15 8.77
N LYS A 655 -33.96 -8.97 9.41
CA LYS A 655 -34.06 -7.67 8.74
C LYS A 655 -32.96 -7.53 7.68
N GLY A 656 -33.33 -7.08 6.48
CA GLY A 656 -32.42 -7.02 5.32
C GLY A 656 -32.39 -8.29 4.45
N PHE A 657 -32.91 -9.42 4.96
CA PHE A 657 -32.97 -10.69 4.22
C PHE A 657 -34.40 -11.17 3.94
N ALA A 658 -35.42 -10.64 4.62
CA ALA A 658 -36.82 -10.98 4.34
C ALA A 658 -37.21 -10.61 2.89
N THR A 659 -37.84 -11.54 2.19
CA THR A 659 -38.19 -11.42 0.77
C THR A 659 -39.17 -10.27 0.51
N THR A 660 -38.78 -9.32 -0.35
CA THR A 660 -39.70 -8.78 -1.36
C THR A 660 -40.05 -9.93 -2.30
N GLY A 661 -41.24 -10.50 -2.13
CA GLY A 661 -41.76 -11.48 -3.06
C GLY A 661 -42.07 -10.80 -4.39
N ASN A 662 -41.18 -10.93 -5.38
CA ASN A 662 -41.63 -11.18 -6.76
C ASN A 662 -40.52 -11.74 -7.64
N SER A 663 -40.93 -12.70 -8.46
CA SER A 663 -40.16 -13.52 -9.39
C SER A 663 -39.31 -12.73 -10.39
N ALA A 664 -38.00 -13.01 -10.45
CA ALA A 664 -37.21 -12.97 -11.67
C ALA A 664 -36.28 -14.19 -11.67
N GLY A 665 -36.49 -15.05 -12.67
CA GLY A 665 -35.90 -16.38 -12.74
C GLY A 665 -34.38 -16.37 -12.85
N LEU A 666 -33.75 -17.18 -12.01
CA LEU A 666 -32.40 -17.69 -12.23
C LEU A 666 -32.55 -19.21 -12.38
N THR A 667 -32.67 -19.66 -13.62
CA THR A 667 -32.39 -21.05 -13.98
C THR A 667 -30.89 -21.29 -13.84
N PRO A 668 -30.45 -22.40 -13.24
CA PRO A 668 -29.04 -22.74 -13.18
C PRO A 668 -28.60 -23.28 -14.55
N ASP A 669 -27.76 -22.52 -15.26
CA ASP A 669 -27.11 -23.01 -16.47
C ASP A 669 -26.03 -24.03 -16.08
N SER A 670 -26.35 -25.30 -16.34
CA SER A 670 -25.45 -26.44 -16.21
C SER A 670 -24.64 -26.61 -17.51
N THR A 671 -23.57 -25.83 -17.72
CA THR A 671 -22.55 -26.16 -18.72
C THR A 671 -21.21 -25.47 -18.41
N LEU A 672 -20.40 -26.10 -17.55
CA LEU A 672 -18.93 -25.93 -17.57
C LEU A 672 -18.29 -27.26 -17.17
N ALA A 673 -18.24 -28.17 -18.16
CA ALA A 673 -17.34 -29.31 -18.20
C ALA A 673 -16.75 -29.36 -19.61
N ALA A 674 -15.63 -28.65 -19.80
CA ALA A 674 -14.58 -28.86 -20.80
C ALA A 674 -13.38 -27.98 -20.43
#